data_AF-A0A5C7R068-F1
#
_entry.id   AF-A0A5C7R068-F1
#
_cell.length_a   1.000
_cell.length_b   1.000
_cell.length_c   1.000
_cell.angle_alpha   90.00
_cell.angle_beta   90.00
_cell.angle_gamma   90.00
#
_symmetry.space_group_name_H-M   'P 1'
#
loop_
_entity.id
_entity.type
_entity.pdbx_description
1 polymer ?
#
loop_
_entity_poly.entity_id
_entity_poly.type
_entity_poly.pdbx_seq_one_letter_code
_entity_poly.pdbx_strand_id
1 'polypeptide(L)'
;MPVGARGRERFALQPTALQSALDYCAKRLIAEIDDPQRHGKSPMLAHRLTPAAALLLRWWFATEACGARPLNFNPGQRQAILHTILAHEILGSDDPLELQRAAWEEAPMLASKVDIPCYGYRDSTYSLRLAANSGLRWVAQALMLWQWWNRHEIRAQEREDRRYDDRFVWLVGDTNAEARIRSALLGPLAPDGRHDPAGASLIRHARLFLPPGLRPRLLEWLQACADTDAALPRDLGCVTLMAERMPAPQLAAALAKESAADAARESSADLRLIAGAHGAINDSTMSGASIRGLLRIALISAHDPDAHALIPQHAPIVDFAPDAAARCGVTKSVLLEYDDSRRLPPLRLKPRRHWGGRPRLPRAHREQLRIGLNELRWRAPDFTALDPSRAPVMLICCEEPWLLRGVVHALAELGVAPERILCMDPAQPPRQVAQAAVDVIVDALPARSTPVDARICVIVPLRTRAGRESPLSPMSVLAPGLRSQWREQDFAEIRSENRERIAAGRLPGNLLDALSVIEHPRFHDDYRELLACGIAFRGSARRIGAATGDLFRGALREAWASAQSIAQSIDSIPGRPSAPAIPASLRILLDEAPTQFLRRRQSMATPRCPYTHLGWSIDSSGLHRAFIEAAEADPEIEAYCLIDPRRHATGCRDALLEYGLRLRGMPDAIVLTARQGFAVEFAASIAFADAGSGDARRAVARWCAQLGADPDEERRGRAWRPVRLQAPLFWSWKRRCSPLSALLTALAANAAFVGAQCRPRPLADP
;
A
#
# COMPACT_ATOMS: atom_id res chain seq x y z
N MET A 1 32.34 15.02 15.13
CA MET A 1 32.91 15.46 13.84
C MET A 1 31.78 16.00 12.99
N PRO A 2 31.78 17.28 12.58
CA PRO A 2 30.77 17.78 11.66
C PRO A 2 30.95 17.05 10.32
N VAL A 3 29.87 16.44 9.84
CA VAL A 3 29.84 15.59 8.64
C VAL A 3 30.04 16.49 7.42
N GLY A 4 31.08 16.22 6.63
CA GLY A 4 31.35 16.94 5.39
C GLY A 4 30.18 16.84 4.40
N ALA A 5 29.85 17.97 3.77
CA ALA A 5 28.71 18.16 2.86
C ALA A 5 28.59 17.11 1.73
N ARG A 6 29.70 16.51 1.30
CA ARG A 6 29.76 15.55 0.18
C ARG A 6 29.01 14.23 0.40
N GLY A 7 28.72 13.84 1.65
CA GLY A 7 27.98 12.61 1.94
C GLY A 7 26.45 12.75 1.83
N ARG A 8 25.92 13.97 1.99
CA ARG A 8 24.48 14.25 1.87
C ARG A 8 24.01 14.25 0.41
N GLU A 9 24.89 14.57 -0.53
CA GLU A 9 24.55 14.72 -1.95
C GLU A 9 24.22 13.40 -2.68
N ARG A 10 24.66 12.24 -2.17
CA ARG A 10 24.39 10.94 -2.83
C ARG A 10 22.98 10.39 -2.63
N PHE A 11 22.29 10.80 -1.57
CA PHE A 11 20.94 10.30 -1.26
C PHE A 11 19.88 11.40 -1.19
N ALA A 12 20.25 12.66 -0.93
CA ALA A 12 19.34 13.79 -0.96
C ALA A 12 19.51 14.57 -2.28
N LEU A 13 19.02 14.01 -3.38
CA LEU A 13 18.82 14.79 -4.61
C LEU A 13 17.66 15.75 -4.37
N GLN A 14 17.89 17.06 -4.56
CA GLN A 14 16.79 18.01 -4.62
C GLN A 14 15.90 17.64 -5.81
N PRO A 15 14.55 17.72 -5.67
CA PRO A 15 13.67 17.42 -6.79
C PRO A 15 14.02 18.32 -7.97
N THR A 16 14.01 17.75 -9.17
CA THR A 16 14.26 18.54 -10.39
C THR A 16 13.18 19.61 -10.53
N ALA A 17 13.46 20.69 -11.27
CA ALA A 17 12.42 21.70 -11.52
C ALA A 17 11.21 21.13 -12.26
N LEU A 18 11.44 20.18 -13.19
CA LEU A 18 10.40 19.43 -13.86
C LEU A 18 9.54 18.65 -12.86
N GLN A 19 10.16 17.88 -11.95
CA GLN A 19 9.44 17.14 -10.90
C GLN A 19 8.63 18.09 -10.00
N SER A 20 9.20 19.24 -9.62
CA SER A 20 8.54 20.24 -8.78
C SER A 20 7.33 20.90 -9.47
N ALA A 21 7.43 21.17 -10.78
CA ALA A 21 6.33 21.70 -11.57
C ALA A 21 5.19 20.67 -11.70
N LEU A 22 5.53 19.41 -12.00
CA LEU A 22 4.56 18.32 -12.04
C LEU A 22 3.90 18.06 -10.68
N ASP A 23 4.65 18.16 -9.57
CA ASP A 23 4.11 18.05 -8.21
C ASP A 23 3.05 19.12 -7.93
N TYR A 24 3.24 20.34 -8.45
CA TYR A 24 2.25 21.40 -8.35
C TYR A 24 1.00 21.07 -9.17
N CYS A 25 1.17 20.69 -10.43
CA CYS A 25 0.05 20.29 -11.30
C CYS A 25 -0.73 19.12 -10.72
N ALA A 26 -0.05 18.13 -10.14
CA ALA A 26 -0.66 16.99 -9.46
C ALA A 26 -1.48 17.41 -8.24
N LYS A 27 -0.96 18.29 -7.38
CA LYS A 27 -1.72 18.82 -6.23
C LYS A 27 -2.97 19.58 -6.67
N ARG A 28 -2.86 20.39 -7.72
CA ARG A 28 -3.99 21.12 -8.31
C ARG A 28 -5.04 20.16 -8.88
N LEU A 29 -4.62 19.19 -9.69
CA LEU A 29 -5.50 18.20 -10.30
C LEU A 29 -6.30 17.42 -9.25
N ILE A 30 -5.66 16.98 -8.16
CA ILE A 30 -6.35 16.28 -7.08
C ILE A 30 -7.35 17.18 -6.36
N ALA A 31 -7.00 18.45 -6.12
CA ALA A 31 -7.92 19.40 -5.50
C ALA A 31 -9.17 19.65 -6.37
N GLU A 32 -9.03 19.66 -7.69
CA GLU A 32 -10.13 19.76 -8.65
C GLU A 32 -10.97 18.47 -8.71
N ILE A 33 -10.35 17.31 -8.53
CA ILE A 33 -11.04 16.00 -8.42
C ILE A 33 -11.88 15.91 -7.13
N ASP A 34 -11.34 16.37 -6.00
CA ASP A 34 -12.04 16.34 -4.70
C ASP A 34 -13.20 17.36 -4.61
N ASP A 35 -13.08 18.47 -5.35
CA ASP A 35 -14.08 19.52 -5.42
C ASP A 35 -14.29 20.02 -6.86
N PRO A 36 -15.15 19.35 -7.64
CA PRO A 36 -15.43 19.73 -9.03
C PRO A 36 -16.07 21.11 -9.18
N GLN A 37 -16.67 21.65 -8.11
CA GLN A 37 -17.27 23.00 -8.10
C GLN A 37 -16.27 24.08 -7.72
N ARG A 38 -15.03 23.71 -7.41
CA ARG A 38 -13.97 24.65 -7.07
C ARG A 38 -13.51 25.40 -8.31
N HIS A 39 -14.12 26.56 -8.55
CA HIS A 39 -13.70 27.45 -9.63
C HIS A 39 -12.44 28.23 -9.25
N GLY A 40 -11.32 27.92 -9.90
CA GLY A 40 -10.13 28.75 -9.92
C GLY A 40 -10.18 29.79 -11.05
N LYS A 41 -9.21 30.72 -11.08
CA LYS A 41 -9.05 31.67 -12.21
C LYS A 41 -8.56 30.98 -13.50
N SER A 42 -7.91 29.82 -13.38
CA SER A 42 -7.37 29.03 -14.50
C SER A 42 -8.32 27.90 -14.89
N PRO A 43 -8.36 27.48 -16.18
CA PRO A 43 -9.21 26.38 -16.64
C PRO A 43 -8.84 25.07 -15.94
N MET A 44 -9.83 24.31 -15.49
CA MET A 44 -9.61 23.08 -14.72
C MET A 44 -8.83 22.04 -15.53
N LEU A 45 -7.74 21.52 -14.95
CA LEU A 45 -6.97 20.40 -15.49
C LEU A 45 -7.84 19.13 -15.56
N ALA A 46 -8.73 18.94 -14.58
CA ALA A 46 -9.62 17.79 -14.54
C ALA A 46 -10.54 17.67 -15.78
N HIS A 47 -10.88 18.77 -16.45
CA HIS A 47 -11.69 18.75 -17.68
C HIS A 47 -10.93 18.25 -18.92
N ARG A 48 -9.59 18.20 -18.87
CA ARG A 48 -8.75 17.70 -19.96
C ARG A 48 -8.56 16.18 -19.90
N LEU A 49 -9.00 15.55 -18.81
CA LEU A 49 -8.96 14.10 -18.67
C LEU A 49 -10.07 13.44 -19.48
N THR A 50 -9.80 12.25 -19.97
CA THR A 50 -10.84 11.35 -20.46
C THR A 50 -11.75 10.93 -19.29
N PRO A 51 -13.02 10.56 -19.57
CA PRO A 51 -13.90 10.02 -18.53
C PRO A 51 -13.30 8.81 -17.81
N ALA A 52 -12.59 7.96 -18.56
CA ALA A 52 -11.90 6.78 -18.05
C ALA A 52 -10.80 7.14 -17.04
N ALA A 53 -9.91 8.08 -17.39
CA ALA A 53 -8.84 8.52 -16.50
C ALA A 53 -9.38 9.28 -15.28
N ALA A 54 -10.38 10.14 -15.45
CA ALA A 54 -11.03 10.85 -14.35
C ALA A 54 -11.63 9.89 -13.32
N LEU A 55 -12.30 8.83 -13.78
CA LEU A 55 -12.87 7.80 -12.91
C LEU A 55 -11.78 7.03 -12.15
N LEU A 56 -10.70 6.62 -12.82
CA LEU A 56 -9.56 5.94 -12.17
C LEU A 56 -8.84 6.83 -11.16
N LEU A 57 -8.56 8.09 -11.50
CA LEU A 57 -7.88 9.03 -10.60
C LEU A 57 -8.74 9.37 -9.38
N ARG A 58 -10.06 9.53 -9.56
CA ARG A 58 -10.99 9.65 -8.43
C ARG A 58 -10.95 8.42 -7.54
N TRP A 59 -11.03 7.22 -8.13
CA TRP A 59 -10.95 5.97 -7.37
C TRP A 59 -9.61 5.82 -6.64
N TRP A 60 -8.49 6.17 -7.27
CA TRP A 60 -7.17 5.98 -6.71
C TRP A 60 -6.76 7.04 -5.68
N PHE A 61 -7.15 8.30 -5.87
CA PHE A 61 -6.54 9.41 -5.15
C PHE A 61 -7.49 10.46 -4.58
N ALA A 62 -8.81 10.35 -4.80
CA ALA A 62 -9.75 11.23 -4.11
C ALA A 62 -9.65 11.01 -2.59
N THR A 63 -9.73 12.10 -1.83
CA THR A 63 -9.53 12.09 -0.37
C THR A 63 -10.48 11.11 0.31
N GLU A 64 -11.74 11.05 -0.11
CA GLU A 64 -12.73 10.14 0.47
C GLU A 64 -12.46 8.67 0.11
N ALA A 65 -12.08 8.38 -1.13
CA ALA A 65 -11.72 7.04 -1.57
C ALA A 65 -10.48 6.54 -0.80
N CYS A 66 -9.50 7.41 -0.59
CA CYS A 66 -8.32 7.09 0.22
C CYS A 66 -8.68 6.86 1.69
N GLY A 67 -9.51 7.72 2.28
CA GLY A 67 -9.90 7.60 3.69
C GLY A 67 -10.69 6.33 4.01
N ALA A 68 -11.46 5.83 3.04
CA ALA A 68 -12.34 4.69 3.25
C ALA A 68 -11.79 3.35 2.75
N ARG A 69 -10.65 3.32 2.09
CA ARG A 69 -9.98 2.07 1.74
C ARG A 69 -8.99 1.65 2.85
N PRO A 70 -8.88 0.35 3.14
CA PRO A 70 -7.89 -0.15 4.09
C PRO A 70 -6.46 0.00 3.58
N LEU A 71 -6.26 0.05 2.25
CA LEU A 71 -4.96 0.08 1.59
C LEU A 71 -4.98 1.08 0.43
N ASN A 72 -3.90 1.85 0.28
CA ASN A 72 -3.75 2.89 -0.74
C ASN A 72 -2.38 2.82 -1.42
N PHE A 73 -2.24 3.50 -2.56
CA PHE A 73 -0.93 3.78 -3.15
C PHE A 73 -0.10 4.65 -2.20
N ASN A 74 1.18 4.33 -2.05
CA ASN A 74 2.09 5.17 -1.27
C ASN A 74 2.46 6.47 -2.01
N PRO A 75 3.08 7.45 -1.34
CA PRO A 75 3.38 8.74 -1.95
C PRO A 75 4.19 8.66 -3.26
N GLY A 76 5.23 7.83 -3.32
CA GLY A 76 6.04 7.64 -4.52
C GLY A 76 5.27 6.98 -5.67
N GLN A 77 4.43 5.99 -5.36
CA GLN A 77 3.54 5.37 -6.35
C GLN A 77 2.50 6.36 -6.89
N ARG A 78 1.89 7.14 -6.00
CA ARG A 78 0.91 8.17 -6.36
C ARG A 78 1.54 9.24 -7.26
N GLN A 79 2.73 9.71 -6.90
CA GLN A 79 3.49 10.68 -7.70
C GLN A 79 3.80 10.13 -9.09
N ALA A 80 4.32 8.89 -9.17
CA ALA A 80 4.61 8.22 -10.44
C ALA A 80 3.39 8.10 -11.35
N ILE A 81 2.26 7.62 -10.82
CA ILE A 81 1.03 7.45 -11.60
C ILE A 81 0.50 8.82 -12.07
N LEU A 82 0.43 9.81 -11.18
CA LEU A 82 -0.07 11.14 -11.52
C LEU A 82 0.81 11.87 -12.53
N HIS A 83 2.13 11.83 -12.36
CA HIS A 83 3.06 12.54 -13.24
C HIS A 83 3.04 11.93 -14.64
N THR A 84 2.94 10.61 -14.77
CA THR A 84 2.78 9.96 -16.08
C THR A 84 1.48 10.35 -16.77
N ILE A 85 0.34 10.33 -16.06
CA ILE A 85 -0.95 10.72 -16.64
C ILE A 85 -0.94 12.21 -17.02
N LEU A 86 -0.38 13.07 -16.16
CA LEU A 86 -0.20 14.49 -16.46
C LEU A 86 0.65 14.67 -17.73
N ALA A 87 1.77 13.96 -17.85
CA ALA A 87 2.67 14.10 -18.99
C ALA A 87 2.02 13.67 -20.31
N HIS A 88 1.33 12.54 -20.33
CA HIS A 88 0.82 11.97 -21.58
C HIS A 88 -0.61 12.35 -21.95
N GLU A 89 -1.48 12.57 -20.96
CA GLU A 89 -2.89 12.83 -21.21
C GLU A 89 -3.20 14.33 -21.21
N ILE A 90 -2.68 15.05 -20.22
CA ILE A 90 -2.99 16.47 -20.02
C ILE A 90 -2.01 17.33 -20.80
N LEU A 91 -0.71 17.23 -20.51
CA LEU A 91 0.35 18.06 -21.11
C LEU A 91 0.74 17.58 -22.51
N GLY A 92 0.61 16.27 -22.78
CA GLY A 92 0.72 15.69 -24.12
C GLY A 92 2.14 15.67 -24.70
N SER A 93 3.19 15.61 -23.87
CA SER A 93 4.58 15.55 -24.34
C SER A 93 5.37 14.46 -23.61
N ASP A 94 6.19 13.74 -24.37
CA ASP A 94 7.20 12.79 -23.88
C ASP A 94 8.62 13.37 -23.91
N ASP A 95 8.79 14.58 -24.45
CA ASP A 95 10.03 15.34 -24.41
C ASP A 95 10.15 16.08 -23.06
N PRO A 96 11.22 15.85 -22.28
CA PRO A 96 11.36 16.47 -20.96
C PRO A 96 11.34 18.01 -20.96
N LEU A 97 11.87 18.65 -22.01
CA LEU A 97 11.98 20.10 -22.09
C LEU A 97 10.63 20.74 -22.43
N GLU A 98 9.91 20.18 -23.41
CA GLU A 98 8.54 20.58 -23.71
C GLU A 98 7.60 20.33 -22.53
N LEU A 99 7.72 19.17 -21.89
CA LEU A 99 6.95 18.83 -20.71
C LEU A 99 7.21 19.82 -19.56
N GLN A 100 8.47 20.22 -19.37
CA GLN A 100 8.84 21.21 -18.36
C GLN A 100 8.23 22.58 -18.65
N ARG A 101 8.27 23.03 -19.91
CA ARG A 101 7.64 24.30 -20.33
C ARG A 101 6.12 24.26 -20.10
N ALA A 102 5.45 23.20 -20.57
CA ALA A 102 4.01 23.04 -20.40
C ALA A 102 3.60 22.97 -18.91
N ALA A 103 4.38 22.28 -18.07
CA ALA A 103 4.11 22.23 -16.64
C ALA A 103 4.31 23.59 -15.94
N TRP A 104 5.26 24.41 -16.39
CA TRP A 104 5.48 25.75 -15.85
C TRP A 104 4.43 26.77 -16.26
N GLU A 105 3.84 26.64 -17.45
CA GLU A 105 2.69 27.46 -17.84
C GLU A 105 1.51 27.27 -16.88
N GLU A 106 1.32 26.04 -16.38
CA GLU A 106 0.34 25.73 -15.35
C GLU A 106 0.77 26.16 -13.93
N ALA A 107 2.06 26.46 -13.73
CA ALA A 107 2.68 26.80 -12.45
C ALA A 107 3.60 28.06 -12.53
N PRO A 108 3.10 29.22 -12.99
CA PRO A 108 3.94 30.37 -13.36
C PRO A 108 4.78 30.94 -12.21
N MET A 109 4.36 30.77 -10.96
CA MET A 109 5.10 31.18 -9.77
C MET A 109 6.37 30.36 -9.48
N LEU A 110 6.53 29.19 -10.13
CA LEU A 110 7.75 28.37 -10.05
C LEU A 110 8.77 28.73 -11.13
N ALA A 111 8.35 29.37 -12.23
CA ALA A 111 9.20 29.72 -13.36
C ALA A 111 10.27 30.77 -13.03
N SER A 112 10.07 31.59 -12.00
CA SER A 112 10.97 32.70 -11.62
C SER A 112 12.07 32.33 -10.60
N LYS A 113 12.09 31.10 -10.09
CA LYS A 113 12.97 30.70 -8.96
C LYS A 113 14.13 29.80 -9.32
N VAL A 114 14.26 29.38 -10.57
CA VAL A 114 15.18 28.29 -10.92
C VAL A 114 15.89 28.55 -12.25
N ASP A 115 17.16 28.98 -12.18
CA ASP A 115 18.09 28.90 -13.32
C ASP A 115 18.57 27.45 -13.45
N ILE A 116 18.07 26.72 -14.45
CA ILE A 116 18.58 25.38 -14.78
C ILE A 116 19.07 25.36 -16.24
N PRO A 117 20.28 24.83 -16.50
CA PRO A 117 20.77 24.65 -17.87
C PRO A 117 19.89 23.66 -18.64
N CYS A 118 19.37 24.10 -19.78
CA CYS A 118 18.60 23.28 -20.74
C CYS A 118 19.48 22.34 -21.58
N TYR A 119 20.78 22.25 -21.27
CA TYR A 119 21.78 21.54 -22.06
C TYR A 119 21.88 20.09 -21.58
N GLY A 120 21.13 19.18 -22.20
CA GLY A 120 21.31 17.74 -21.96
C GLY A 120 20.22 16.80 -22.46
N TYR A 121 19.00 17.30 -22.73
CA TYR A 121 17.83 16.43 -22.98
C TYR A 121 17.49 16.15 -24.44
N ARG A 122 18.34 16.51 -25.41
CA ARG A 122 18.07 16.14 -26.81
C ARG A 122 18.04 14.60 -26.91
N ASP A 123 16.97 14.05 -27.47
CA ASP A 123 16.74 12.62 -27.69
C ASP A 123 16.60 11.76 -26.42
N SER A 124 16.30 12.36 -25.25
CA SER A 124 16.18 11.66 -23.96
C SER A 124 14.72 11.37 -23.58
N THR A 125 14.42 10.14 -23.17
CA THR A 125 13.12 9.79 -22.55
C THR A 125 13.11 10.15 -21.07
N TYR A 126 11.95 10.54 -20.51
CA TYR A 126 11.86 10.75 -19.08
C TYR A 126 11.78 9.42 -18.30
N SER A 127 12.15 9.42 -17.02
CA SER A 127 12.17 8.21 -16.19
C SER A 127 11.40 8.34 -14.86
N LEU A 128 10.97 7.20 -14.33
CA LEU A 128 10.39 7.05 -12.99
C LEU A 128 11.37 6.27 -12.12
N ARG A 129 12.00 6.94 -11.15
CA ARG A 129 12.92 6.32 -10.19
C ARG A 129 12.19 6.11 -8.88
N LEU A 130 12.13 4.86 -8.43
CA LEU A 130 11.47 4.49 -7.18
C LEU A 130 12.42 3.65 -6.31
N ALA A 131 12.39 3.87 -5.00
CA ALA A 131 13.13 3.06 -4.03
C ALA A 131 12.81 1.57 -4.18
N ALA A 132 13.79 0.69 -3.94
CA ALA A 132 13.57 -0.75 -3.99
C ALA A 132 12.42 -1.16 -3.05
N ASN A 133 11.58 -2.10 -3.50
CA ASN A 133 10.42 -2.60 -2.75
C ASN A 133 9.36 -1.55 -2.34
N SER A 134 9.42 -0.33 -2.88
CA SER A 134 8.36 0.68 -2.80
C SER A 134 7.14 0.36 -3.69
N GLY A 135 7.17 -0.77 -4.41
CA GLY A 135 6.04 -1.32 -5.15
C GLY A 135 5.95 -0.84 -6.59
N LEU A 136 7.07 -0.91 -7.31
CA LEU A 136 7.15 -0.59 -8.74
C LEU A 136 6.10 -1.34 -9.58
N ARG A 137 5.87 -2.61 -9.26
CA ARG A 137 4.84 -3.44 -9.93
C ARG A 137 3.44 -2.82 -9.85
N TRP A 138 3.10 -2.15 -8.75
CA TRP A 138 1.79 -1.49 -8.63
C TRP A 138 1.67 -0.27 -9.53
N VAL A 139 2.75 0.52 -9.70
CA VAL A 139 2.75 1.64 -10.64
C VAL A 139 2.53 1.15 -12.05
N ALA A 140 3.30 0.13 -12.45
CA ALA A 140 3.19 -0.45 -13.78
C ALA A 140 1.80 -1.06 -14.05
N GLN A 141 1.23 -1.78 -13.08
CA GLN A 141 -0.13 -2.31 -13.16
C GLN A 141 -1.19 -1.20 -13.25
N ALA A 142 -1.08 -0.12 -12.47
CA ALA A 142 -2.01 1.00 -12.55
C ALA A 142 -1.95 1.70 -13.91
N LEU A 143 -0.74 1.91 -14.45
CA LEU A 143 -0.56 2.55 -15.75
C LEU A 143 -1.05 1.65 -16.90
N MET A 144 -0.83 0.35 -16.82
CA MET A 144 -1.41 -0.64 -17.74
C MET A 144 -2.95 -0.57 -17.72
N LEU A 145 -3.56 -0.52 -16.54
CA LEU A 145 -5.01 -0.40 -16.40
C LEU A 145 -5.55 0.93 -16.94
N TRP A 146 -4.84 2.03 -16.71
CA TRP A 146 -5.19 3.32 -17.27
C TRP A 146 -5.18 3.29 -18.81
N GLN A 147 -4.18 2.65 -19.41
CA GLN A 147 -4.08 2.47 -20.85
C GLN A 147 -5.21 1.59 -21.41
N TRP A 148 -5.37 0.40 -20.84
CA TRP A 148 -6.38 -0.58 -21.25
C TRP A 148 -7.79 -0.01 -21.15
N TRP A 149 -8.12 0.64 -20.03
CA TRP A 149 -9.46 1.15 -19.79
C TRP A 149 -9.83 2.28 -20.76
N ASN A 150 -8.91 3.21 -20.99
CA ASN A 150 -9.11 4.24 -21.99
C ASN A 150 -9.31 3.66 -23.39
N ARG A 151 -8.48 2.69 -23.78
CA ARG A 151 -8.61 2.01 -25.08
C ARG A 151 -9.98 1.36 -25.24
N HIS A 152 -10.45 0.68 -24.19
CA HIS A 152 -11.74 0.02 -24.17
C HIS A 152 -12.90 1.01 -24.34
N GLU A 153 -12.91 2.11 -23.58
CA GLU A 153 -13.98 3.12 -23.67
C GLU A 153 -13.98 3.87 -25.01
N ILE A 154 -12.81 4.12 -25.59
CA ILE A 154 -12.68 4.79 -26.90
C ILE A 154 -13.17 3.87 -28.03
N ARG A 155 -12.84 2.57 -27.98
CA ARG A 155 -13.38 1.57 -28.91
C ARG A 155 -14.90 1.42 -28.79
N ALA A 156 -15.43 1.44 -27.56
CA ALA A 156 -16.88 1.36 -27.33
C ALA A 156 -17.66 2.55 -27.92
N GLN A 157 -16.98 3.68 -28.14
CA GLN A 157 -17.54 4.87 -28.80
C GLN A 157 -17.26 4.92 -30.31
N GLU A 158 -16.71 3.85 -30.90
CA GLU A 158 -16.29 3.77 -32.30
C GLU A 158 -15.31 4.90 -32.70
N ARG A 159 -14.50 5.36 -31.74
CA ARG A 159 -13.46 6.39 -31.93
C ARG A 159 -12.09 5.77 -32.00
N GLU A 160 -11.14 6.50 -32.60
CA GLU A 160 -9.73 6.13 -32.60
C GLU A 160 -8.93 7.20 -31.83
N ASP A 161 -8.27 6.78 -30.76
CA ASP A 161 -7.25 7.59 -30.07
C ASP A 161 -6.00 6.71 -29.93
N ARG A 162 -4.93 7.11 -30.61
CA ARG A 162 -3.66 6.39 -30.62
C ARG A 162 -2.86 6.58 -29.34
N ARG A 163 -3.31 7.44 -28.42
CA ARG A 163 -2.71 7.64 -27.09
C ARG A 163 -2.97 6.50 -26.11
N TYR A 164 -3.79 5.50 -26.47
CA TYR A 164 -4.11 4.36 -25.63
C TYR A 164 -4.06 3.04 -26.38
N ASP A 165 -3.63 1.97 -25.70
CA ASP A 165 -3.51 0.63 -26.26
C ASP A 165 -3.94 -0.43 -25.22
N ASP A 166 -4.28 -1.61 -25.71
CA ASP A 166 -4.62 -2.81 -24.96
C ASP A 166 -3.57 -3.92 -25.10
N ARG A 167 -2.52 -3.70 -25.91
CA ARG A 167 -1.37 -4.59 -26.05
C ARG A 167 -0.15 -4.06 -25.30
N PHE A 168 0.39 -4.88 -24.40
CA PHE A 168 1.48 -4.48 -23.51
C PHE A 168 2.66 -5.43 -23.59
N VAL A 169 3.89 -4.89 -23.69
CA VAL A 169 5.12 -5.67 -23.56
C VAL A 169 5.88 -5.26 -22.31
N TRP A 170 6.13 -6.20 -21.42
CA TRP A 170 6.91 -6.01 -20.20
C TRP A 170 8.37 -6.40 -20.41
N LEU A 171 9.30 -5.45 -20.32
CA LEU A 171 10.73 -5.78 -20.28
C LEU A 171 11.17 -6.05 -18.85
N VAL A 172 11.85 -7.17 -18.62
CA VAL A 172 12.35 -7.58 -17.30
C VAL A 172 13.81 -7.99 -17.35
N GLY A 173 14.53 -7.78 -16.25
CA GLY A 173 15.98 -8.03 -16.18
C GLY A 173 16.40 -9.49 -15.94
N ASP A 174 15.48 -10.37 -15.54
CA ASP A 174 15.79 -11.78 -15.27
C ASP A 174 14.53 -12.68 -15.33
N THR A 175 14.72 -14.00 -15.43
CA THR A 175 13.65 -14.99 -15.54
C THR A 175 12.78 -15.10 -14.29
N ASN A 176 13.33 -14.82 -13.10
CA ASN A 176 12.54 -14.79 -11.87
C ASN A 176 11.61 -13.56 -11.85
N ALA A 177 12.06 -12.42 -12.38
CA ALA A 177 11.27 -11.21 -12.56
C ALA A 177 10.14 -11.44 -13.56
N GLU A 178 10.43 -12.12 -14.67
CA GLU A 178 9.43 -12.58 -15.64
C GLU A 178 8.34 -13.42 -14.98
N ALA A 179 8.73 -14.50 -14.30
CA ALA A 179 7.79 -15.39 -13.62
C ALA A 179 6.95 -14.65 -12.56
N ARG A 180 7.55 -13.70 -11.83
CA ARG A 180 6.84 -12.85 -10.86
C ARG A 180 5.84 -11.92 -11.52
N ILE A 181 6.16 -11.30 -12.66
CA ILE A 181 5.24 -10.40 -13.37
C ILE A 181 4.11 -11.21 -14.00
N ARG A 182 4.43 -12.33 -14.66
CA ARG A 182 3.43 -13.24 -15.22
C ARG A 182 2.47 -13.73 -14.13
N SER A 183 3.00 -14.21 -13.00
CA SER A 183 2.18 -14.61 -11.86
C SER A 183 1.38 -13.44 -11.25
N ALA A 184 1.90 -12.21 -11.31
CA ALA A 184 1.19 -11.06 -10.79
C ALA A 184 0.01 -10.61 -11.68
N LEU A 185 0.09 -10.83 -13.00
CA LEU A 185 -0.90 -10.41 -13.99
C LEU A 185 -1.89 -11.53 -14.33
N LEU A 186 -1.39 -12.73 -14.66
CA LEU A 186 -2.17 -13.88 -15.08
C LEU A 186 -2.45 -14.87 -13.94
N GLY A 187 -1.76 -14.73 -12.82
CA GLY A 187 -1.94 -15.59 -11.65
C GLY A 187 -1.01 -16.79 -11.57
N PRO A 188 -1.09 -17.58 -10.48
CA PRO A 188 -0.23 -18.74 -10.29
C PRO A 188 -0.45 -19.76 -11.42
N LEU A 189 0.61 -20.48 -11.77
CA LEU A 189 0.53 -21.59 -12.72
C LEU A 189 -0.13 -22.79 -12.02
N ALA A 190 -1.23 -23.28 -12.56
CA ALA A 190 -1.91 -24.47 -12.09
C ALA A 190 -1.19 -25.75 -12.58
N PRO A 191 -1.46 -26.92 -11.97
CA PRO A 191 -0.79 -28.18 -12.33
C PRO A 191 -1.00 -28.62 -13.79
N ASP A 192 -2.05 -28.14 -14.45
CA ASP A 192 -2.36 -28.38 -15.86
C ASP A 192 -1.57 -27.50 -16.82
N GLY A 193 -0.70 -26.62 -16.30
CA GLY A 193 0.13 -25.71 -17.09
C GLY A 193 -0.56 -24.41 -17.51
N ARG A 194 -1.80 -24.16 -17.06
CA ARG A 194 -2.51 -22.91 -17.31
C ARG A 194 -2.38 -21.95 -16.14
N HIS A 195 -2.46 -20.65 -16.41
CA HIS A 195 -2.49 -19.64 -15.36
C HIS A 195 -3.91 -19.48 -14.80
N ASP A 196 -4.06 -19.23 -13.50
CA ASP A 196 -5.34 -18.92 -12.85
C ASP A 196 -5.48 -17.39 -12.59
N PRO A 197 -6.20 -16.63 -13.46
CA PRO A 197 -6.35 -15.19 -13.31
C PRO A 197 -7.01 -14.77 -12.00
N ALA A 198 -7.89 -15.59 -11.42
CA ALA A 198 -8.53 -15.28 -10.15
C ALA A 198 -7.48 -15.20 -9.02
N GLY A 199 -6.43 -16.00 -9.12
CA GLY A 199 -5.27 -15.98 -8.25
C GLY A 199 -4.29 -14.83 -8.52
N ALA A 200 -4.45 -14.00 -9.56
CA ALA A 200 -3.50 -12.95 -9.91
C ALA A 200 -3.33 -11.87 -8.83
N SER A 201 -2.11 -11.33 -8.69
CA SER A 201 -1.87 -10.23 -7.74
C SER A 201 -2.72 -9.00 -8.03
N LEU A 202 -2.99 -8.72 -9.31
CA LEU A 202 -3.87 -7.63 -9.72
C LEU A 202 -5.29 -7.83 -9.19
N ILE A 203 -5.83 -9.05 -9.32
CA ILE A 203 -7.16 -9.43 -8.85
C ILE A 203 -7.23 -9.48 -7.31
N ARG A 204 -6.21 -10.03 -6.64
CA ARG A 204 -6.11 -10.02 -5.16
C ARG A 204 -6.13 -8.60 -4.57
N HIS A 205 -5.66 -7.61 -5.32
CA HIS A 205 -5.69 -6.20 -4.93
C HIS A 205 -6.69 -5.38 -5.76
N ALA A 206 -7.69 -6.02 -6.40
CA ALA A 206 -8.64 -5.34 -7.28
C ALA A 206 -9.36 -4.19 -6.57
N ARG A 207 -9.64 -4.28 -5.27
CA ARG A 207 -10.24 -3.18 -4.50
C ARG A 207 -9.39 -1.89 -4.51
N LEU A 208 -8.07 -1.99 -4.62
CA LEU A 208 -7.19 -0.83 -4.78
C LEU A 208 -7.23 -0.32 -6.23
N PHE A 209 -7.04 -1.23 -7.18
CA PHE A 209 -6.83 -0.87 -8.59
C PHE A 209 -8.11 -0.54 -9.36
N LEU A 210 -9.23 -1.17 -9.00
CA LEU A 210 -10.43 -1.26 -9.84
C LEU A 210 -11.71 -0.91 -9.07
N PRO A 211 -12.46 0.09 -9.56
CA PRO A 211 -13.87 0.27 -9.24
C PRO A 211 -14.68 -1.02 -9.49
N PRO A 212 -15.72 -1.31 -8.70
CA PRO A 212 -16.54 -2.52 -8.83
C PRO A 212 -17.03 -2.82 -10.24
N GLY A 213 -17.57 -1.84 -10.97
CA GLY A 213 -18.09 -2.03 -12.32
C GLY A 213 -17.04 -2.46 -13.35
N LEU A 214 -15.75 -2.19 -13.09
CA LEU A 214 -14.66 -2.56 -14.00
C LEU A 214 -14.10 -3.96 -13.74
N ARG A 215 -14.37 -4.56 -12.58
CA ARG A 215 -13.76 -5.83 -12.17
C ARG A 215 -14.12 -7.00 -13.09
N PRO A 216 -15.40 -7.22 -13.47
CA PRO A 216 -15.77 -8.33 -14.35
C PRO A 216 -15.13 -8.23 -15.73
N ARG A 217 -15.17 -7.03 -16.35
CA ARG A 217 -14.59 -6.78 -17.68
C ARG A 217 -13.10 -7.07 -17.74
N LEU A 218 -12.35 -6.65 -16.71
CA LEU A 218 -10.93 -6.94 -16.66
C LEU A 218 -10.68 -8.45 -16.47
N LEU A 219 -11.47 -9.11 -15.62
CA LEU A 219 -11.32 -10.55 -15.39
C LEU A 219 -11.55 -11.33 -16.70
N GLU A 220 -12.59 -10.99 -17.45
CA GLU A 220 -12.87 -11.56 -18.77
C GLU A 220 -11.70 -11.34 -19.74
N TRP A 221 -11.15 -10.13 -19.80
CA TRP A 221 -9.98 -9.84 -20.63
C TRP A 221 -8.74 -10.65 -20.21
N LEU A 222 -8.48 -10.79 -18.91
CA LEU A 222 -7.36 -11.59 -18.40
C LEU A 222 -7.57 -13.09 -18.62
N GLN A 223 -8.81 -13.58 -18.55
CA GLN A 223 -9.16 -14.97 -18.88
C GLN A 223 -8.92 -15.26 -20.36
N ALA A 224 -9.41 -14.39 -21.25
CA ALA A 224 -9.14 -14.49 -22.68
C ALA A 224 -7.63 -14.49 -22.98
N CYS A 225 -6.86 -13.74 -22.20
CA CYS A 225 -5.40 -13.79 -22.28
C CYS A 225 -4.87 -15.17 -21.82
N ALA A 226 -5.29 -15.67 -20.66
CA ALA A 226 -4.78 -16.92 -20.09
C ALA A 226 -5.15 -18.19 -20.88
N ASP A 227 -6.27 -18.19 -21.61
CA ASP A 227 -6.79 -19.36 -22.34
C ASP A 227 -6.11 -19.62 -23.69
N THR A 228 -5.16 -18.79 -24.11
CA THR A 228 -4.41 -19.04 -25.35
C THR A 228 -3.36 -20.15 -25.15
N ASP A 229 -3.38 -21.19 -26.01
CA ASP A 229 -2.38 -22.28 -26.05
C ASP A 229 -0.94 -21.80 -26.37
N ALA A 230 -0.75 -20.48 -26.58
CA ALA A 230 0.54 -19.85 -26.76
C ALA A 230 1.21 -19.59 -25.42
N ALA A 231 2.55 -19.66 -25.38
CA ALA A 231 3.35 -19.38 -24.18
C ALA A 231 3.14 -17.96 -23.59
N LEU A 232 2.53 -17.03 -24.35
CA LEU A 232 2.05 -15.71 -23.93
C LEU A 232 0.79 -15.31 -24.75
N PRO A 233 -0.20 -14.63 -24.13
CA PRO A 233 -1.32 -14.04 -24.84
C PRO A 233 -0.93 -12.92 -25.80
N ARG A 234 -1.68 -12.78 -26.92
CA ARG A 234 -1.49 -11.76 -27.97
C ARG A 234 -1.45 -10.31 -27.45
N ASP A 235 -2.10 -10.04 -26.32
CA ASP A 235 -2.28 -8.70 -25.75
C ASP A 235 -1.35 -8.41 -24.55
N LEU A 236 -0.67 -9.42 -24.02
CA LEU A 236 0.16 -9.32 -22.81
C LEU A 236 1.47 -10.09 -22.99
N GLY A 237 2.47 -9.42 -23.57
CA GLY A 237 3.83 -9.90 -23.78
C GLY A 237 4.76 -9.65 -22.58
N CYS A 238 5.73 -10.53 -22.35
CA CYS A 238 6.84 -10.28 -21.42
C CYS A 238 8.16 -10.79 -22.02
N VAL A 239 9.16 -9.92 -22.11
CA VAL A 239 10.46 -10.20 -22.72
C VAL A 239 11.55 -10.09 -21.66
N THR A 240 12.28 -11.18 -21.45
CA THR A 240 13.40 -11.24 -20.51
C THR A 240 14.72 -10.85 -21.16
N LEU A 241 15.37 -9.85 -20.58
CA LEU A 241 16.70 -9.40 -20.96
C LEU A 241 17.73 -10.24 -20.20
N MET A 242 18.11 -11.40 -20.75
CA MET A 242 19.01 -12.36 -20.10
C MET A 242 20.47 -11.88 -19.93
N ALA A 243 20.81 -10.65 -20.31
CA ALA A 243 22.18 -10.14 -20.23
C ALA A 243 22.20 -8.74 -19.63
N GLU A 244 23.16 -8.52 -18.72
CA GLU A 244 23.55 -7.18 -18.22
C GLU A 244 23.92 -6.20 -19.36
N ARG A 245 24.05 -6.69 -20.61
CA ARG A 245 24.15 -5.93 -21.86
C ARG A 245 23.60 -6.73 -23.05
N MET A 246 22.29 -6.68 -23.31
CA MET A 246 21.80 -7.09 -24.65
C MET A 246 22.14 -5.99 -25.66
N PRO A 247 22.82 -6.28 -26.78
CA PRO A 247 23.10 -5.29 -27.82
C PRO A 247 21.81 -4.88 -28.57
N ALA A 248 21.77 -3.62 -29.01
CA ALA A 248 20.67 -2.97 -29.72
C ALA A 248 19.95 -3.84 -30.76
N PRO A 249 20.66 -4.48 -31.70
CA PRO A 249 20.02 -5.30 -32.73
C PRO A 249 19.34 -6.56 -32.19
N GLN A 250 19.79 -7.13 -31.07
CA GLN A 250 19.15 -8.31 -30.48
C GLN A 250 17.88 -7.95 -29.71
N LEU A 251 17.87 -6.81 -29.02
CA LEU A 251 16.67 -6.28 -28.39
C LEU A 251 15.66 -5.80 -29.44
N ALA A 252 16.12 -5.10 -30.47
CA ALA A 252 15.29 -4.75 -31.61
C ALA A 252 14.76 -5.99 -32.33
N ALA A 253 15.56 -7.07 -32.48
CA ALA A 253 15.09 -8.33 -33.05
C ALA A 253 14.12 -9.10 -32.14
N ALA A 254 14.28 -9.06 -30.81
CA ALA A 254 13.34 -9.65 -29.87
C ALA A 254 12.00 -8.90 -29.87
N LEU A 255 12.05 -7.56 -29.83
CA LEU A 255 10.88 -6.69 -29.97
C LEU A 255 10.26 -6.83 -31.36
N ALA A 256 11.08 -6.94 -32.40
CA ALA A 256 10.62 -7.17 -33.76
C ALA A 256 10.11 -8.59 -33.99
N LYS A 257 10.51 -9.59 -33.19
CA LYS A 257 9.97 -10.95 -33.27
C LYS A 257 8.58 -11.01 -32.64
N GLU A 258 8.39 -10.31 -31.53
CA GLU A 258 7.07 -10.06 -30.94
C GLU A 258 6.19 -9.22 -31.90
N SER A 259 6.77 -8.21 -32.58
CA SER A 259 6.05 -7.39 -33.57
C SER A 259 5.87 -8.02 -34.96
N ALA A 260 6.72 -8.96 -35.37
CA ALA A 260 6.67 -9.62 -36.69
C ALA A 260 5.72 -10.82 -36.68
N ALA A 261 5.48 -11.42 -35.51
CA ALA A 261 4.31 -12.27 -35.31
C ALA A 261 3.00 -11.51 -35.63
N ASP A 262 2.99 -10.19 -35.41
CA ASP A 262 1.91 -9.27 -35.79
C ASP A 262 1.99 -8.79 -37.26
N ALA A 263 3.18 -8.47 -37.78
CA ALA A 263 3.35 -7.92 -39.14
C ALA A 263 2.91 -8.84 -40.30
N ALA A 264 2.76 -10.15 -40.06
CA ALA A 264 2.20 -11.09 -41.02
C ALA A 264 0.68 -10.93 -41.24
N ARG A 265 0.00 -10.05 -40.49
CA ARG A 265 -1.43 -9.77 -40.60
C ARG A 265 -1.64 -8.25 -40.58
N GLU A 266 -2.18 -7.73 -41.67
CA GLU A 266 -2.29 -6.31 -42.04
C GLU A 266 -2.81 -5.40 -40.89
N SER A 267 -1.89 -4.82 -40.11
CA SER A 267 -2.01 -3.49 -39.52
C SER A 267 -0.68 -3.13 -38.85
N SER A 268 -0.05 -2.04 -39.30
CA SER A 268 1.14 -1.45 -38.67
C SER A 268 0.78 -0.95 -37.26
N ALA A 269 0.91 -1.81 -36.25
CA ALA A 269 0.39 -1.54 -34.92
C ALA A 269 1.54 -1.32 -33.91
N ASP A 270 1.78 -0.05 -33.56
CA ASP A 270 2.75 0.40 -32.56
C ASP A 270 2.57 -0.35 -31.21
N LEU A 271 3.60 -1.05 -30.72
CA LEU A 271 3.56 -1.86 -29.48
C LEU A 271 3.94 -1.05 -28.24
N ARG A 272 3.07 -0.90 -27.21
CA ARG A 272 3.41 -0.14 -25.99
C ARG A 272 4.25 -0.93 -25.00
N LEU A 273 5.40 -0.35 -24.66
CA LEU A 273 6.47 -0.99 -23.91
C LEU A 273 6.53 -0.46 -22.47
N ILE A 274 6.21 -1.30 -21.50
CA ILE A 274 6.38 -1.02 -20.07
C ILE A 274 7.68 -1.68 -19.63
N ALA A 275 8.79 -0.92 -19.59
CA ALA A 275 10.08 -1.46 -19.19
C ALA A 275 10.22 -1.44 -17.66
N GLY A 276 10.11 -2.60 -17.02
CA GLY A 276 10.40 -2.80 -15.60
C GLY A 276 11.87 -3.18 -15.39
N ALA A 277 12.75 -2.21 -15.16
CA ALA A 277 14.17 -2.54 -15.02
C ALA A 277 14.47 -3.20 -13.65
N HIS A 278 14.95 -4.44 -13.71
CA HIS A 278 15.89 -5.02 -12.73
C HIS A 278 17.29 -5.22 -13.35
N GLY A 279 17.55 -4.58 -14.50
CA GLY A 279 18.84 -4.56 -15.16
C GLY A 279 18.90 -3.36 -16.10
N ALA A 280 20.06 -2.71 -16.16
CA ALA A 280 20.27 -1.50 -16.94
C ALA A 280 20.12 -1.78 -18.45
N ILE A 281 19.15 -1.12 -19.09
CA ILE A 281 19.02 -1.06 -20.55
C ILE A 281 19.85 0.13 -21.02
N ASN A 282 20.80 -0.10 -21.94
CA ASN A 282 21.67 0.96 -22.46
C ASN A 282 20.97 1.73 -23.60
N ASP A 283 20.96 3.06 -23.56
CA ASP A 283 20.21 3.94 -24.49
C ASP A 283 20.56 3.79 -25.98
N SER A 284 21.79 3.36 -26.31
CA SER A 284 22.17 3.06 -27.70
C SER A 284 21.34 1.93 -28.33
N THR A 285 20.58 1.18 -27.50
CA THR A 285 19.66 0.14 -27.95
C THR A 285 18.26 0.60 -28.29
N MET A 286 17.84 1.77 -27.82
CA MET A 286 16.48 2.31 -27.98
C MET A 286 16.39 3.49 -28.96
N SER A 287 17.53 4.12 -29.29
CA SER A 287 17.61 5.29 -30.18
C SER A 287 17.36 4.96 -31.68
N GLY A 288 17.60 3.72 -32.12
CA GLY A 288 17.59 3.37 -33.55
C GLY A 288 16.25 2.90 -34.13
N ALA A 289 15.25 2.57 -33.31
CA ALA A 289 13.96 2.09 -33.79
C ALA A 289 12.93 3.26 -33.80
N SER A 290 12.45 3.61 -34.99
CA SER A 290 11.43 4.64 -35.24
C SER A 290 10.04 4.23 -34.73
N ILE A 291 9.90 3.99 -33.43
CA ILE A 291 8.62 3.68 -32.79
C ILE A 291 8.09 4.95 -32.11
N ARG A 292 7.58 5.88 -32.93
CA ARG A 292 6.94 7.13 -32.47
C ARG A 292 5.50 6.81 -32.02
N GLY A 293 5.10 7.24 -30.81
CA GLY A 293 3.72 7.09 -30.31
C GLY A 293 3.53 6.18 -29.09
N LEU A 294 4.62 5.61 -28.55
CA LEU A 294 4.56 4.73 -27.38
C LEU A 294 4.71 5.47 -26.06
N LEU A 295 3.96 5.03 -25.06
CA LEU A 295 4.20 5.36 -23.65
C LEU A 295 5.54 4.77 -23.19
N ARG A 296 6.65 5.50 -23.36
CA ARG A 296 7.99 5.05 -22.97
C ARG A 296 8.26 5.35 -21.52
N ILE A 297 8.12 4.35 -20.65
CA ILE A 297 8.34 4.52 -19.22
C ILE A 297 9.50 3.64 -18.76
N ALA A 298 10.64 4.28 -18.47
CA ALA A 298 11.76 3.64 -17.79
C ALA A 298 11.49 3.62 -16.29
N LEU A 299 11.16 2.44 -15.77
CA LEU A 299 10.95 2.21 -14.35
C LEU A 299 12.24 1.72 -13.69
N ILE A 300 12.89 2.57 -12.89
CA ILE A 300 14.24 2.30 -12.36
C ILE A 300 14.17 2.13 -10.84
N SER A 301 14.82 1.08 -10.33
CA SER A 301 15.02 0.93 -8.88
C SER A 301 16.21 1.76 -8.42
N ALA A 302 15.99 2.70 -7.50
CA ALA A 302 17.01 3.67 -7.04
C ALA A 302 18.17 3.08 -6.19
N HIS A 303 18.42 1.77 -6.22
CA HIS A 303 19.48 1.11 -5.43
C HIS A 303 20.47 0.35 -6.31
N ASP A 304 20.29 0.40 -7.63
CA ASP A 304 21.20 -0.21 -8.58
C ASP A 304 22.40 0.72 -8.81
N PRO A 305 23.59 0.40 -8.27
CA PRO A 305 24.77 1.26 -8.39
C PRO A 305 25.23 1.40 -9.86
N ASP A 306 24.91 0.44 -10.72
CA ASP A 306 25.22 0.49 -12.15
C ASP A 306 24.21 1.34 -12.93
N ALA A 307 22.98 1.49 -12.42
CA ALA A 307 21.97 2.36 -13.02
C ALA A 307 22.37 3.85 -12.98
N HIS A 308 23.11 4.31 -11.96
CA HIS A 308 23.57 5.71 -11.92
C HIS A 308 24.65 6.03 -12.97
N ALA A 309 25.45 5.04 -13.38
CA ALA A 309 26.52 5.21 -14.37
C ALA A 309 26.02 5.14 -15.83
N LEU A 310 24.90 4.45 -16.06
CA LEU A 310 24.31 4.23 -17.39
C LEU A 310 23.20 5.25 -17.73
N ILE A 311 22.68 5.99 -16.74
CA ILE A 311 21.50 6.87 -16.84
C ILE A 311 21.81 8.36 -16.49
N PRO A 312 22.91 9.01 -16.94
CA PRO A 312 23.06 10.46 -16.79
C PRO A 312 22.13 11.30 -17.69
N GLN A 313 21.49 10.70 -18.71
CA GLN A 313 20.78 11.43 -19.78
C GLN A 313 19.27 11.62 -19.53
N HIS A 314 18.66 10.87 -18.62
CA HIS A 314 17.21 10.96 -18.40
C HIS A 314 16.82 12.05 -17.40
N ALA A 315 15.82 12.88 -17.74
CA ALA A 315 15.13 13.73 -16.79
C ALA A 315 14.18 12.88 -15.93
N PRO A 316 14.43 12.66 -14.62
CA PRO A 316 13.44 11.99 -13.79
C PRO A 316 12.25 12.94 -13.58
N ILE A 317 11.07 12.54 -14.05
CA ILE A 317 9.81 13.21 -13.68
C ILE A 317 9.38 12.79 -12.27
N VAL A 318 9.92 11.67 -11.77
CA VAL A 318 9.80 11.21 -10.39
C VAL A 318 11.13 10.64 -9.92
N ASP A 319 11.62 11.14 -8.78
CA ASP A 319 12.71 10.54 -8.02
C ASP A 319 12.26 10.28 -6.57
N PHE A 320 11.74 9.08 -6.31
CA PHE A 320 11.34 8.63 -4.98
C PHE A 320 12.47 7.82 -4.34
N ALA A 321 13.44 8.54 -3.80
CA ALA A 321 14.68 8.02 -3.24
C ALA A 321 14.50 7.13 -1.99
N PRO A 322 15.51 6.32 -1.61
CA PRO A 322 15.42 5.38 -0.48
C PRO A 322 15.12 6.05 0.87
N ASP A 323 15.68 7.24 1.08
CA ASP A 323 15.50 8.07 2.27
C ASP A 323 14.07 8.64 2.35
N ALA A 324 13.50 9.08 1.23
CA ALA A 324 12.11 9.49 1.15
C ALA A 324 11.17 8.31 1.44
N ALA A 325 11.45 7.13 0.87
CA ALA A 325 10.69 5.92 1.13
C ALA A 325 10.71 5.50 2.61
N ALA A 326 11.86 5.60 3.27
CA ALA A 326 12.00 5.34 4.71
C ALA A 326 11.21 6.36 5.55
N ARG A 327 11.36 7.66 5.28
CA ARG A 327 10.64 8.73 6.00
C ARG A 327 9.11 8.60 5.88
N CYS A 328 8.63 8.23 4.70
CA CYS A 328 7.20 8.03 4.45
C CYS A 328 6.67 6.68 4.97
N GLY A 329 7.51 5.81 5.54
CA GLY A 329 7.09 4.50 6.05
C GLY A 329 6.67 3.51 4.97
N VAL A 330 7.16 3.70 3.75
CA VAL A 330 6.92 2.80 2.62
C VAL A 330 7.75 1.53 2.75
N THR A 331 8.99 1.70 3.23
CA THR A 331 9.91 0.63 3.59
C THR A 331 10.01 0.48 5.10
N LYS A 332 10.53 -0.67 5.56
CA LYS A 332 10.86 -0.87 6.97
C LYS A 332 12.04 0.02 7.36
N SER A 333 12.00 0.55 8.58
CA SER A 333 13.13 1.21 9.23
C SER A 333 14.21 0.19 9.54
N VAL A 334 15.44 0.45 9.11
CA VAL A 334 16.55 -0.48 9.29
C VAL A 334 17.17 -0.30 10.67
N LEU A 335 17.15 -1.35 11.49
CA LEU A 335 17.80 -1.38 12.79
C LEU A 335 19.07 -2.22 12.68
N LEU A 336 20.22 -1.56 12.69
CA LEU A 336 21.51 -2.25 12.80
C LEU A 336 21.68 -2.70 14.24
N GLU A 337 21.40 -3.98 14.50
CA GLU A 337 21.44 -4.53 15.85
C GLU A 337 22.88 -4.69 16.29
N TYR A 338 23.28 -3.81 17.20
CA TYR A 338 24.58 -3.85 17.84
C TYR A 338 24.42 -3.56 19.32
N ASP A 339 25.17 -4.27 20.14
CA ASP A 339 25.24 -4.04 21.57
C ASP A 339 26.67 -4.32 22.02
N ASP A 340 27.22 -3.44 22.86
CA ASP A 340 28.52 -3.63 23.49
C ASP A 340 28.58 -4.90 24.36
N SER A 341 27.42 -5.42 24.79
CA SER A 341 27.30 -6.71 25.48
C SER A 341 27.29 -7.94 24.54
N ARG A 342 26.89 -7.78 23.26
CA ARG A 342 26.83 -8.85 22.25
C ARG A 342 28.13 -8.92 21.45
N ARG A 343 29.27 -9.13 22.13
CA ARG A 343 30.59 -9.24 21.47
C ARG A 343 30.64 -10.47 20.57
N LEU A 344 30.54 -10.23 19.26
CA LEU A 344 30.72 -11.27 18.26
C LEU A 344 32.19 -11.76 18.25
N PRO A 345 32.44 -13.08 18.13
CA PRO A 345 33.78 -13.61 17.93
C PRO A 345 34.46 -12.97 16.71
N PRO A 346 35.81 -12.88 16.69
CA PRO A 346 36.52 -12.30 15.56
C PRO A 346 36.25 -13.09 14.26
N LEU A 347 35.86 -12.36 13.21
CA LEU A 347 35.61 -12.93 11.90
C LEU A 347 36.90 -13.10 11.08
N ARG A 348 37.15 -14.33 10.62
CA ARG A 348 38.21 -14.64 9.64
C ARG A 348 37.64 -14.57 8.22
N LEU A 349 38.18 -13.67 7.40
CA LEU A 349 37.73 -13.43 6.03
C LEU A 349 38.10 -14.54 5.04
N LYS A 350 39.22 -15.24 5.26
CA LYS A 350 39.64 -16.39 4.44
C LYS A 350 39.47 -17.68 5.26
N PRO A 351 38.40 -18.47 5.02
CA PRO A 351 38.22 -19.75 5.69
C PRO A 351 39.35 -20.71 5.34
N ARG A 352 39.74 -21.59 6.26
CA ARG A 352 40.61 -22.72 5.93
C ARG A 352 39.81 -23.71 5.08
N ARG A 353 40.27 -23.98 3.85
CA ARG A 353 39.72 -25.08 3.02
C ARG A 353 40.12 -26.41 3.68
N HIS A 354 39.19 -27.04 4.38
CA HIS A 354 39.38 -28.40 4.86
C HIS A 354 38.95 -29.35 3.73
N TRP A 355 39.91 -29.94 3.01
CA TRP A 355 39.62 -30.97 2.02
C TRP A 355 39.03 -32.21 2.72
N GLY A 356 37.87 -32.68 2.27
CA GLY A 356 37.22 -33.92 2.73
C GLY A 356 36.34 -33.83 3.98
N GLY A 357 36.23 -32.67 4.65
CA GLY A 357 35.40 -32.49 5.86
C GLY A 357 34.05 -31.80 5.60
N ARG A 358 33.04 -32.06 6.45
CA ARG A 358 31.77 -31.29 6.43
C ARG A 358 32.05 -29.79 6.62
N PRO A 359 31.45 -28.89 5.82
CA PRO A 359 31.66 -27.45 5.96
C PRO A 359 31.18 -26.97 7.33
N ARG A 360 32.10 -26.44 8.15
CA ARG A 360 31.78 -25.85 9.46
C ARG A 360 31.74 -24.34 9.36
N LEU A 361 30.65 -23.75 9.84
CA LEU A 361 30.53 -22.29 9.94
C LEU A 361 31.54 -21.71 10.94
N PRO A 362 32.16 -20.56 10.63
CA PRO A 362 32.93 -19.80 11.61
C PRO A 362 32.13 -19.50 12.88
N ARG A 363 32.80 -19.48 14.04
CA ARG A 363 32.14 -19.16 15.33
C ARG A 363 31.40 -17.82 15.29
N ALA A 364 31.95 -16.82 14.61
CA ALA A 364 31.33 -15.52 14.40
C ALA A 364 29.98 -15.62 13.68
N HIS A 365 29.93 -16.34 12.56
CA HIS A 365 28.70 -16.55 11.79
C HIS A 365 27.68 -17.37 12.58
N ARG A 366 28.11 -18.41 13.30
CA ARG A 366 27.21 -19.20 14.17
C ARG A 366 26.56 -18.33 15.25
N GLU A 367 27.32 -17.41 15.82
CA GLU A 367 26.82 -16.47 16.82
C GLU A 367 25.86 -15.43 16.22
N GLN A 368 26.13 -14.91 15.01
CA GLN A 368 25.16 -14.09 14.28
C GLN A 368 23.83 -14.82 14.04
N LEU A 369 23.87 -16.10 13.65
CA LEU A 369 22.66 -16.93 13.49
C LEU A 369 21.89 -17.07 14.81
N ARG A 370 22.59 -17.30 15.92
CA ARG A 370 21.98 -17.41 17.26
C ARG A 370 21.27 -16.11 17.65
N ILE A 371 21.90 -14.97 17.42
CA ILE A 371 21.30 -13.65 17.70
C ILE A 371 20.08 -13.42 16.81
N GLY A 372 20.18 -13.71 15.51
CA GLY A 372 19.06 -13.57 14.58
C GLY A 372 17.85 -14.43 14.95
N LEU A 373 18.08 -15.69 15.34
CA LEU A 373 17.02 -16.60 15.79
C LEU A 373 16.36 -16.11 17.09
N ASN A 374 17.12 -15.51 18.00
CA ASN A 374 16.54 -14.94 19.22
C ASN A 374 15.63 -13.75 18.91
N GLU A 375 16.04 -12.85 18.01
CA GLU A 375 15.18 -11.73 17.57
C GLU A 375 13.91 -12.25 16.87
N LEU A 376 14.01 -13.32 16.07
CA LEU A 376 12.87 -13.95 15.42
C LEU A 376 11.90 -14.56 16.45
N ARG A 377 12.41 -15.39 17.37
CA ARG A 377 11.63 -16.08 18.41
C ARG A 377 10.93 -15.12 19.35
N TRP A 378 11.53 -13.96 19.62
CA TRP A 378 10.90 -12.95 20.46
C TRP A 378 9.75 -12.22 19.75
N ARG A 379 9.85 -11.97 18.43
CA ARG A 379 8.76 -11.34 17.65
C ARG A 379 7.59 -12.29 17.38
N ALA A 380 7.86 -13.58 17.22
CA ALA A 380 6.89 -14.54 16.70
C ALA A 380 5.56 -14.61 17.48
N PRO A 381 5.54 -14.71 18.82
CA PRO A 381 4.28 -14.82 19.57
C PRO A 381 3.34 -13.64 19.34
N ASP A 382 3.87 -12.41 19.40
CA ASP A 382 3.06 -11.20 19.28
C ASP A 382 2.54 -10.99 17.85
N PHE A 383 3.38 -11.27 16.84
CA PHE A 383 2.98 -11.15 15.43
C PHE A 383 1.92 -12.20 15.09
N THR A 384 2.11 -13.45 15.52
CA THR A 384 1.13 -14.53 15.30
C THR A 384 -0.17 -14.27 16.05
N ALA A 385 -0.12 -13.69 17.26
CA ALA A 385 -1.32 -13.29 18.01
C ALA A 385 -2.12 -12.19 17.31
N LEU A 386 -1.46 -11.26 16.60
CA LEU A 386 -2.14 -10.27 15.77
C LEU A 386 -2.71 -10.86 14.48
N ASP A 387 -1.88 -11.55 13.70
CA ASP A 387 -2.26 -12.19 12.45
C ASP A 387 -1.31 -13.37 12.15
N PRO A 388 -1.79 -14.63 12.26
CA PRO A 388 -0.96 -15.82 12.01
C PRO A 388 -0.35 -15.87 10.60
N SER A 389 -1.01 -15.31 9.59
CA SER A 389 -0.49 -15.28 8.21
C SER A 389 0.71 -14.35 8.05
N ARG A 390 0.96 -13.51 9.06
CA ARG A 390 2.00 -12.47 9.10
C ARG A 390 3.11 -12.79 10.11
N ALA A 391 3.29 -14.07 10.48
CA ALA A 391 4.41 -14.51 11.29
C ALA A 391 5.76 -14.03 10.69
N PRO A 392 6.71 -13.55 11.50
CA PRO A 392 7.96 -12.99 11.02
C PRO A 392 8.89 -14.07 10.45
N VAL A 393 9.72 -13.69 9.49
CA VAL A 393 10.70 -14.55 8.81
C VAL A 393 12.11 -13.96 8.96
N MET A 394 13.11 -14.83 9.08
CA MET A 394 14.53 -14.46 9.04
C MET A 394 15.13 -14.82 7.69
N LEU A 395 15.82 -13.88 7.06
CA LEU A 395 16.61 -14.10 5.84
C LEU A 395 18.10 -14.15 6.18
N ILE A 396 18.78 -15.22 5.78
CA ILE A 396 20.22 -15.38 5.90
C ILE A 396 20.84 -15.26 4.51
N CYS A 397 21.75 -14.32 4.34
CA CYS A 397 22.38 -14.05 3.05
C CYS A 397 23.86 -14.45 3.08
N CYS A 398 24.28 -15.37 2.22
CA CYS A 398 25.60 -15.98 2.21
C CYS A 398 26.47 -15.43 1.07
N GLU A 399 27.63 -14.84 1.37
CA GLU A 399 28.52 -14.29 0.31
C GLU A 399 29.15 -15.39 -0.57
N GLU A 400 29.36 -16.58 -0.02
CA GLU A 400 30.01 -17.69 -0.71
C GLU A 400 29.08 -18.91 -0.78
N PRO A 401 29.03 -19.63 -1.91
CA PRO A 401 28.12 -20.78 -2.07
C PRO A 401 28.28 -21.87 -1.01
N TRP A 402 29.51 -22.10 -0.51
CA TRP A 402 29.77 -23.13 0.50
C TRP A 402 29.12 -22.82 1.87
N LEU A 403 28.82 -21.54 2.15
CA LEU A 403 28.15 -21.14 3.40
C LEU A 403 26.71 -21.65 3.46
N LEU A 404 26.01 -21.77 2.32
CA LEU A 404 24.61 -22.20 2.26
C LEU A 404 24.41 -23.54 2.99
N ARG A 405 25.22 -24.55 2.65
CA ARG A 405 25.16 -25.88 3.30
C ARG A 405 25.57 -25.83 4.77
N GLY A 406 26.58 -25.02 5.11
CA GLY A 406 27.02 -24.83 6.50
C GLY A 406 25.93 -24.20 7.39
N VAL A 407 25.20 -23.23 6.85
CA VAL A 407 24.05 -22.57 7.51
C VAL A 407 22.93 -23.55 7.78
N VAL A 408 22.49 -24.31 6.77
CA VAL A 408 21.41 -25.28 6.95
C VAL A 408 21.75 -26.29 8.06
N HIS A 409 23.00 -26.77 8.09
CA HIS A 409 23.44 -27.67 9.14
C HIS A 409 23.45 -27.01 10.54
N ALA A 410 23.96 -25.78 10.65
CA ALA A 410 23.99 -25.07 11.92
C ALA A 410 22.58 -24.69 12.43
N LEU A 411 21.64 -24.38 11.53
CA LEU A 411 20.24 -24.13 11.89
C LEU A 411 19.58 -25.37 12.50
N ALA A 412 19.84 -26.55 11.93
CA ALA A 412 19.36 -27.81 12.49
C ALA A 412 19.93 -28.04 13.90
N GLU A 413 21.22 -27.78 14.12
CA GLU A 413 21.84 -27.88 15.45
C GLU A 413 21.31 -26.82 16.45
N LEU A 414 20.80 -25.68 15.96
CA LEU A 414 20.15 -24.63 16.76
C LEU A 414 18.64 -24.89 16.98
N GLY A 415 18.14 -26.05 16.54
CA GLY A 415 16.78 -26.51 16.76
C GLY A 415 15.75 -25.96 15.77
N VAL A 416 16.16 -25.55 14.57
CA VAL A 416 15.23 -25.17 13.49
C VAL A 416 14.89 -26.43 12.69
N ALA A 417 13.61 -26.75 12.60
CA ALA A 417 13.12 -27.90 11.85
C ALA A 417 13.39 -27.73 10.34
N PRO A 418 13.87 -28.76 9.62
CA PRO A 418 14.20 -28.68 8.20
C PRO A 418 13.06 -28.19 7.31
N GLU A 419 11.81 -28.49 7.68
CA GLU A 419 10.60 -28.15 6.95
C GLU A 419 10.29 -26.64 7.02
N ARG A 420 10.86 -25.95 8.01
CA ARG A 420 10.69 -24.49 8.24
C ARG A 420 11.80 -23.67 7.55
N ILE A 421 12.74 -24.34 6.87
CA ILE A 421 13.88 -23.73 6.18
C ILE A 421 13.69 -23.81 4.66
N LEU A 422 13.70 -22.65 4.00
CA LEU A 422 13.75 -22.54 2.55
C LEU A 422 15.18 -22.15 2.12
N CYS A 423 15.93 -23.09 1.55
CA CYS A 423 17.27 -22.82 1.02
C CYS A 423 17.21 -22.63 -0.50
N MET A 424 17.71 -21.48 -0.96
CA MET A 424 17.86 -21.12 -2.37
C MET A 424 19.29 -21.48 -2.81
N ASP A 425 19.50 -22.76 -3.16
CA ASP A 425 20.78 -23.21 -3.74
C ASP A 425 20.69 -23.11 -5.27
N PRO A 426 21.52 -22.32 -5.96
CA PRO A 426 21.48 -22.25 -7.42
C PRO A 426 21.76 -23.61 -8.10
N ALA A 427 22.40 -24.55 -7.41
CA ALA A 427 22.66 -25.90 -7.93
C ALA A 427 21.49 -26.88 -7.76
N GLN A 428 20.44 -26.52 -7.01
CA GLN A 428 19.30 -27.40 -6.74
C GLN A 428 17.98 -26.63 -6.86
N PRO A 429 16.94 -27.19 -7.51
CA PRO A 429 15.64 -26.53 -7.52
C PRO A 429 15.13 -26.35 -6.07
N PRO A 430 14.53 -25.20 -5.74
CA PRO A 430 14.03 -24.96 -4.40
C PRO A 430 12.94 -25.98 -4.05
N ARG A 431 12.93 -26.43 -2.79
CA ARG A 431 11.87 -27.31 -2.30
C ARG A 431 10.53 -26.58 -2.39
N GLN A 432 9.49 -27.28 -2.86
CA GLN A 432 8.12 -26.78 -2.77
C GLN A 432 7.68 -26.83 -1.31
N VAL A 433 7.81 -25.71 -0.62
CA VAL A 433 7.31 -25.51 0.74
C VAL A 433 6.25 -24.43 0.68
N ALA A 434 5.10 -24.69 1.32
CA ALA A 434 4.08 -23.66 1.46
C ALA A 434 4.71 -22.44 2.14
N GLN A 435 4.71 -21.29 1.45
CA GLN A 435 5.42 -20.10 1.93
C GLN A 435 5.04 -19.74 3.37
N ALA A 436 3.77 -19.91 3.75
CA ALA A 436 3.25 -19.68 5.09
C ALA A 436 3.97 -20.48 6.21
N ALA A 437 4.54 -21.65 5.91
CA ALA A 437 5.23 -22.52 6.87
C ALA A 437 6.73 -22.21 7.05
N VAL A 438 7.30 -21.35 6.20
CA VAL A 438 8.72 -20.98 6.23
C VAL A 438 8.98 -19.93 7.30
N ASP A 439 9.96 -20.20 8.18
CA ASP A 439 10.49 -19.25 9.18
C ASP A 439 11.83 -18.66 8.76
N VAL A 440 12.63 -19.44 8.03
CA VAL A 440 14.00 -19.09 7.69
C VAL A 440 14.24 -19.28 6.20
N ILE A 441 14.71 -18.24 5.53
CA ILE A 441 15.15 -18.27 4.14
C ILE A 441 16.68 -18.18 4.13
N VAL A 442 17.34 -19.03 3.34
CA VAL A 442 18.79 -19.02 3.14
C VAL A 442 19.06 -18.77 1.66
N ASP A 443 19.78 -17.72 1.31
CA ASP A 443 20.09 -17.36 -0.09
C ASP A 443 21.53 -16.83 -0.21
N ALA A 444 22.04 -16.75 -1.43
CA ALA A 444 23.33 -16.13 -1.74
C ALA A 444 23.26 -14.58 -1.66
N LEU A 445 24.42 -13.92 -1.59
CA LEU A 445 24.54 -12.46 -1.73
C LEU A 445 25.01 -12.07 -3.14
N PRO A 446 24.39 -11.06 -3.79
CA PRO A 446 23.11 -10.47 -3.41
C PRO A 446 21.99 -11.51 -3.57
N ALA A 447 20.94 -11.39 -2.75
CA ALA A 447 19.81 -12.31 -2.81
C ALA A 447 19.00 -12.06 -4.08
N ARG A 448 19.17 -12.94 -5.08
CA ARG A 448 18.51 -12.84 -6.39
C ARG A 448 17.30 -13.76 -6.51
N SER A 449 17.32 -14.87 -5.77
CA SER A 449 16.31 -15.92 -5.85
C SER A 449 15.29 -15.84 -4.71
N THR A 450 15.59 -15.08 -3.65
CA THR A 450 14.70 -14.88 -2.51
C THR A 450 13.31 -14.40 -2.97
N PRO A 451 12.23 -15.12 -2.59
CA PRO A 451 10.87 -14.68 -2.85
C PRO A 451 10.60 -13.31 -2.22
N VAL A 452 9.80 -12.49 -2.89
CA VAL A 452 9.43 -11.16 -2.37
C VAL A 452 8.45 -11.31 -1.20
N ASP A 453 8.99 -11.51 0.00
CA ASP A 453 8.23 -11.81 1.21
C ASP A 453 8.24 -10.61 2.19
N ALA A 454 7.06 -10.06 2.46
CA ALA A 454 6.94 -8.94 3.39
C ALA A 454 7.17 -9.35 4.85
N ARG A 455 7.11 -10.66 5.17
CA ARG A 455 7.33 -11.19 6.52
C ARG A 455 8.79 -11.16 6.95
N ILE A 456 9.73 -10.91 6.04
CA ILE A 456 11.16 -10.82 6.38
C ILE A 456 11.39 -9.66 7.35
N CYS A 457 11.66 -9.98 8.61
CA CYS A 457 11.81 -9.01 9.71
C CYS A 457 13.24 -8.97 10.26
N VAL A 458 14.04 -10.00 9.97
CA VAL A 458 15.42 -10.14 10.40
C VAL A 458 16.28 -10.50 9.19
N ILE A 459 17.39 -9.80 8.97
CA ILE A 459 18.41 -10.18 7.97
C ILE A 459 19.72 -10.48 8.70
N VAL A 460 20.34 -11.60 8.34
CA VAL A 460 21.66 -12.02 8.82
C VAL A 460 22.62 -12.15 7.64
N PRO A 461 23.36 -11.09 7.29
CA PRO A 461 24.41 -11.16 6.27
C PRO A 461 25.63 -11.90 6.81
N LEU A 462 26.06 -12.94 6.07
CA LEU A 462 27.25 -13.74 6.36
C LEU A 462 28.31 -13.43 5.30
N ARG A 463 29.04 -12.34 5.55
CA ARG A 463 30.11 -11.86 4.68
C ARG A 463 31.46 -12.49 5.06
N THR A 464 32.30 -12.66 4.04
CA THR A 464 33.66 -13.17 4.09
C THR A 464 34.68 -12.23 3.43
N ARG A 465 34.26 -11.21 2.68
CA ARG A 465 35.16 -10.21 2.06
C ARG A 465 34.83 -8.80 2.56
N ALA A 466 35.84 -7.93 2.70
CA ALA A 466 35.68 -6.59 3.26
C ALA A 466 36.39 -5.52 2.41
N GLY A 467 35.94 -4.26 2.52
CA GLY A 467 36.57 -3.13 1.83
C GLY A 467 36.46 -3.21 0.31
N ARG A 468 37.53 -2.84 -0.41
CA ARG A 468 37.56 -2.83 -1.89
C ARG A 468 37.38 -4.21 -2.55
N GLU A 469 37.53 -5.30 -1.78
CA GLU A 469 37.30 -6.67 -2.26
C GLU A 469 35.82 -7.07 -2.25
N SER A 470 34.94 -6.27 -1.60
CA SER A 470 33.51 -6.55 -1.53
C SER A 470 32.76 -5.70 -2.58
N PRO A 471 32.15 -6.31 -3.60
CA PRO A 471 31.36 -5.58 -4.60
C PRO A 471 29.95 -5.21 -4.10
N LEU A 472 29.61 -5.56 -2.85
CA LEU A 472 28.23 -5.47 -2.34
C LEU A 472 27.96 -4.12 -1.69
N SER A 473 26.93 -3.42 -2.16
CA SER A 473 26.39 -2.26 -1.46
C SER A 473 25.51 -2.70 -0.28
N PRO A 474 25.48 -1.96 0.85
CA PRO A 474 24.56 -2.24 1.95
C PRO A 474 23.10 -2.30 1.51
N MET A 475 22.68 -1.44 0.58
CA MET A 475 21.30 -1.43 0.09
C MET A 475 20.96 -2.70 -0.67
N SER A 476 21.90 -3.29 -1.42
CA SER A 476 21.72 -4.57 -2.11
C SER A 476 21.51 -5.73 -1.13
N VAL A 477 22.16 -5.67 0.05
CA VAL A 477 21.98 -6.66 1.14
C VAL A 477 20.61 -6.51 1.77
N LEU A 478 20.17 -5.26 2.01
CA LEU A 478 18.94 -4.96 2.74
C LEU A 478 17.68 -5.08 1.89
N ALA A 479 17.78 -4.82 0.57
CA ALA A 479 16.66 -4.68 -0.34
C ALA A 479 15.57 -5.75 -0.13
N PRO A 480 15.87 -7.07 -0.09
CA PRO A 480 14.85 -8.12 0.05
C PRO A 480 13.93 -7.96 1.28
N GLY A 481 14.45 -7.42 2.40
CA GLY A 481 13.69 -7.27 3.64
C GLY A 481 13.01 -5.90 3.83
N LEU A 482 13.26 -4.92 2.96
CA LEU A 482 12.73 -3.56 3.12
C LEU A 482 11.22 -3.46 2.94
N ARG A 483 10.56 -4.47 2.36
CA ARG A 483 9.12 -4.45 2.10
C ARG A 483 8.33 -4.33 3.40
N SER A 484 7.55 -3.26 3.55
CA SER A 484 6.63 -3.13 4.68
C SER A 484 5.49 -4.15 4.61
N GLN A 485 5.21 -4.78 5.75
CA GLN A 485 4.20 -5.83 5.91
C GLN A 485 2.84 -5.29 6.32
N TRP A 486 2.82 -4.28 7.18
CA TRP A 486 1.63 -3.73 7.84
C TRP A 486 1.26 -2.39 7.20
N ARG A 487 0.81 -2.43 5.94
CA ARG A 487 0.62 -1.23 5.12
C ARG A 487 -0.71 -0.54 5.34
N GLU A 488 -1.65 -1.25 5.94
CA GLU A 488 -3.02 -0.83 6.10
C GLU A 488 -3.15 0.42 6.97
N GLN A 489 -4.23 1.17 6.76
CA GLN A 489 -4.52 2.40 7.49
C GLN A 489 -4.61 2.17 9.02
N ASP A 490 -5.00 0.98 9.44
CA ASP A 490 -5.06 0.54 10.85
C ASP A 490 -3.72 0.65 11.58
N PHE A 491 -2.62 0.47 10.85
CA PHE A 491 -1.27 0.52 11.40
C PHE A 491 -0.57 1.85 11.08
N ALA A 492 -1.24 2.82 10.45
CA ALA A 492 -0.61 4.05 10.01
C ALA A 492 -0.08 4.88 11.19
N GLU A 493 -0.89 5.05 12.23
CA GLU A 493 -0.58 5.86 13.41
C GLU A 493 0.60 5.27 14.21
N ILE A 494 0.53 3.99 14.58
CA ILE A 494 1.59 3.33 15.35
C ILE A 494 2.94 3.31 14.60
N ARG A 495 2.92 3.16 13.27
CA ARG A 495 4.12 3.25 12.45
C ARG A 495 4.63 4.70 12.37
N SER A 496 3.74 5.70 12.32
CA SER A 496 4.13 7.11 12.32
C SER A 496 4.86 7.48 13.61
N GLU A 497 4.30 7.10 14.76
CA GLU A 497 4.95 7.30 16.06
C GLU A 497 6.32 6.63 16.13
N ASN A 498 6.43 5.41 15.61
CA ASN A 498 7.70 4.71 15.54
C ASN A 498 8.74 5.49 14.72
N ARG A 499 8.35 5.98 13.54
CA ARG A 499 9.21 6.81 12.69
C ARG A 499 9.60 8.12 13.37
N GLU A 500 8.69 8.78 14.07
CA GLU A 500 8.99 10.00 14.83
C GLU A 500 10.01 9.75 15.94
N ARG A 501 9.87 8.64 16.68
CA ARG A 501 10.84 8.22 17.69
C ARG A 501 12.22 7.98 17.08
N ILE A 502 12.25 7.23 15.99
CA ILE A 502 13.45 6.89 15.24
C ILE A 502 14.13 8.17 14.70
N ALA A 503 13.37 9.08 14.10
CA ALA A 503 13.86 10.37 13.62
C ALA A 503 14.42 11.24 14.75
N ALA A 504 13.86 11.13 15.96
CA ALA A 504 14.38 11.77 17.18
C ALA A 504 15.58 11.03 17.81
N GLY A 505 16.13 10.00 17.15
CA GLY A 505 17.26 9.20 17.65
C GLY A 505 16.90 8.27 18.81
N ARG A 506 15.60 8.03 19.05
CA ARG A 506 15.10 7.14 20.10
C ARG A 506 14.81 5.76 19.51
N LEU A 507 14.92 4.72 20.34
CA LEU A 507 14.53 3.37 19.93
C LEU A 507 13.03 3.29 19.62
N PRO A 508 12.62 2.48 18.63
CA PRO A 508 11.21 2.31 18.28
C PRO A 508 10.43 1.69 19.44
N GLY A 509 9.14 2.00 19.53
CA GLY A 509 8.24 1.47 20.57
C GLY A 509 7.62 0.11 20.24
N ASN A 510 7.76 -0.34 18.99
CA ASN A 510 7.36 -1.65 18.49
C ASN A 510 8.19 -1.98 17.22
N LEU A 511 8.00 -3.15 16.62
CA LEU A 511 8.83 -3.65 15.51
C LEU A 511 8.04 -4.02 14.26
N LEU A 512 6.80 -3.57 14.13
CA LEU A 512 5.97 -3.84 12.94
C LEU A 512 6.61 -3.32 11.65
N ASP A 513 7.22 -2.15 11.71
CA ASP A 513 7.90 -1.49 10.58
C ASP A 513 9.42 -1.51 10.72
N ALA A 514 9.99 -2.45 11.48
CA ALA A 514 11.43 -2.53 11.71
C ALA A 514 12.06 -3.79 11.09
N LEU A 515 13.17 -3.59 10.39
CA LEU A 515 14.04 -4.64 9.86
C LEU A 515 15.29 -4.73 10.72
N SER A 516 15.43 -5.79 11.52
CA SER A 516 16.65 -6.02 12.32
C SER A 516 17.74 -6.62 11.45
N VAL A 517 18.93 -6.01 11.47
CA VAL A 517 20.09 -6.44 10.69
C VAL A 517 21.16 -6.91 11.66
N ILE A 518 21.47 -8.21 11.63
CA ILE A 518 22.48 -8.84 12.48
C ILE A 518 23.80 -8.94 11.72
N GLU A 519 24.45 -7.80 11.55
CA GLU A 519 25.72 -7.70 10.82
C GLU A 519 26.92 -7.74 11.77
N HIS A 520 28.02 -8.33 11.30
CA HIS A 520 29.26 -8.36 12.07
C HIS A 520 29.86 -6.94 12.19
N PRO A 521 30.35 -6.49 13.37
CA PRO A 521 30.86 -5.13 13.61
C PRO A 521 31.90 -4.64 12.61
N ARG A 522 32.71 -5.57 12.08
CA ARG A 522 33.69 -5.33 11.00
C ARG A 522 33.09 -4.64 9.76
N PHE A 523 31.79 -4.78 9.50
CA PHE A 523 31.11 -4.22 8.33
C PHE A 523 30.19 -3.04 8.67
N HIS A 524 30.13 -2.59 9.92
CA HIS A 524 29.20 -1.51 10.31
C HIS A 524 29.56 -0.17 9.67
N ASP A 525 30.83 0.06 9.38
CA ASP A 525 31.28 1.27 8.67
C ASP A 525 30.67 1.38 7.26
N ASP A 526 30.33 0.26 6.63
CA ASP A 526 29.65 0.25 5.32
C ASP A 526 28.26 0.92 5.41
N TYR A 527 27.61 0.89 6.58
CA TYR A 527 26.27 1.46 6.81
C TYR A 527 26.31 2.96 7.20
N ARG A 528 27.49 3.59 7.25
CA ARG A 528 27.65 4.97 7.71
C ARG A 528 26.79 5.97 6.94
N GLU A 529 26.66 5.81 5.62
CA GLU A 529 25.85 6.69 4.79
C GLU A 529 24.35 6.51 5.10
N LEU A 530 23.88 5.27 5.27
CA LEU A 530 22.49 4.99 5.63
C LEU A 530 22.12 5.53 7.02
N LEU A 531 23.06 5.45 7.98
CA LEU A 531 22.92 6.07 9.29
C LEU A 531 22.85 7.60 9.18
N ALA A 532 23.71 8.22 8.35
CA ALA A 532 23.74 9.66 8.16
C ALA A 532 22.48 10.20 7.45
N CYS A 533 21.88 9.41 6.56
CA CYS A 533 20.66 9.77 5.84
C CYS A 533 19.37 9.45 6.61
N GLY A 534 19.46 8.84 7.80
CA GLY A 534 18.29 8.42 8.57
C GLY A 534 17.50 7.29 7.90
N ILE A 535 18.17 6.45 7.11
CA ILE A 535 17.58 5.22 6.54
C ILE A 535 17.78 4.05 7.53
N ALA A 536 18.96 4.02 8.16
CA ALA A 536 19.32 3.05 9.18
C ALA A 536 19.54 3.73 10.52
N PHE A 537 19.34 2.96 11.59
CA PHE A 537 19.46 3.40 12.97
C PHE A 537 20.17 2.35 13.78
N ARG A 538 20.85 2.77 14.85
CA ARG A 538 21.43 1.82 15.80
C ARG A 538 20.30 1.18 16.60
N GLY A 539 20.25 -0.15 16.56
CA GLY A 539 19.35 -0.95 17.35
C GLY A 539 19.79 -1.04 18.80
N SER A 540 19.13 -1.92 19.56
CA SER A 540 19.49 -2.22 20.94
C SER A 540 19.04 -3.63 21.27
N ALA A 541 19.94 -4.38 21.92
CA ALA A 541 19.64 -5.69 22.45
C ALA A 541 18.58 -5.67 23.56
N ARG A 542 18.44 -4.54 24.26
CA ARG A 542 17.53 -4.42 25.39
C ARG A 542 16.15 -4.06 24.87
N ARG A 543 15.34 -5.08 24.64
CA ARG A 543 13.92 -4.94 24.30
C ARG A 543 13.10 -4.83 25.58
N ILE A 544 12.13 -3.92 25.58
CA ILE A 544 11.18 -3.73 26.68
C ILE A 544 9.78 -3.74 26.07
N GLY A 545 8.88 -4.56 26.63
CA GLY A 545 7.50 -4.69 26.15
C GLY A 545 7.35 -5.67 24.98
N ALA A 546 6.13 -5.71 24.42
CA ALA A 546 5.76 -6.56 23.30
C ALA A 546 6.34 -6.05 21.97
N ALA A 547 6.69 -6.95 21.07
CA ALA A 547 7.22 -6.62 19.75
C ALA A 547 6.22 -5.85 18.88
N THR A 548 4.91 -6.01 19.13
CA THR A 548 3.84 -5.29 18.44
C THR A 548 3.37 -4.03 19.19
N GLY A 549 4.04 -3.70 20.31
CA GLY A 549 3.70 -2.56 21.16
C GLY A 549 2.38 -2.76 21.91
N ASP A 550 1.51 -1.77 21.85
CA ASP A 550 0.21 -1.78 22.54
C ASP A 550 -0.95 -2.19 21.61
N LEU A 551 -0.67 -2.77 20.44
CA LEU A 551 -1.70 -3.30 19.57
C LEU A 551 -2.31 -4.60 20.09
N PHE A 552 -3.60 -4.76 19.85
CA PHE A 552 -4.31 -6.02 20.03
C PHE A 552 -5.49 -6.11 19.07
N ARG A 553 -6.04 -7.32 18.95
CA ARG A 553 -7.20 -7.60 18.12
C ARG A 553 -8.47 -7.52 18.98
N GLY A 554 -9.31 -6.52 18.72
CA GLY A 554 -10.67 -6.46 19.25
C GLY A 554 -11.60 -7.32 18.40
N ALA A 555 -12.38 -8.19 19.02
CA ALA A 555 -13.32 -9.06 18.32
C ALA A 555 -14.77 -8.59 18.49
N LEU A 556 -15.59 -8.90 17.49
CA LEU A 556 -17.05 -8.93 17.60
C LEU A 556 -17.43 -9.99 18.65
N ARG A 557 -18.37 -9.66 19.52
CA ARG A 557 -18.86 -10.59 20.55
C ARG A 557 -19.64 -11.72 19.88
N GLU A 558 -19.50 -12.94 20.39
CA GLU A 558 -20.19 -14.13 19.84
C GLU A 558 -21.71 -13.95 19.75
N ALA A 559 -22.32 -13.30 20.75
CA ALA A 559 -23.76 -13.00 20.75
C ALA A 559 -24.21 -12.06 19.60
N TRP A 560 -23.26 -11.42 18.92
CA TRP A 560 -23.48 -10.48 17.82
C TRP A 560 -22.95 -11.01 16.48
N ALA A 561 -22.13 -12.06 16.47
CA ALA A 561 -21.71 -12.74 15.26
C ALA A 561 -22.89 -13.55 14.69
N SER A 562 -23.08 -13.57 13.37
CA SER A 562 -24.11 -14.43 12.79
C SER A 562 -23.95 -15.89 13.22
N ALA A 563 -25.06 -16.48 13.64
CA ALA A 563 -25.22 -17.91 13.78
C ALA A 563 -25.12 -18.58 12.40
N GLN A 564 -23.89 -18.73 11.91
CA GLN A 564 -23.49 -19.88 11.11
C GLN A 564 -22.48 -20.77 11.85
N SER A 565 -22.00 -20.38 13.05
CA SER A 565 -21.11 -21.24 13.86
C SER A 565 -21.62 -21.61 15.27
N ILE A 566 -22.83 -21.24 15.67
CA ILE A 566 -23.44 -21.77 16.90
C ILE A 566 -24.65 -22.61 16.51
N ALA A 567 -24.34 -23.81 16.03
CA ALA A 567 -25.27 -24.92 16.14
C ALA A 567 -25.42 -25.25 17.64
N GLN A 568 -26.66 -25.18 18.11
CA GLN A 568 -27.22 -25.88 19.27
C GLN A 568 -26.67 -25.51 20.66
N SER A 569 -27.61 -25.05 21.50
CA SER A 569 -27.60 -25.12 22.96
C SER A 569 -26.83 -24.03 23.75
N ILE A 570 -27.28 -22.77 23.72
CA ILE A 570 -26.98 -21.83 24.84
C ILE A 570 -28.20 -20.91 25.13
N ASP A 571 -29.35 -21.52 25.42
CA ASP A 571 -30.53 -20.82 25.99
C ASP A 571 -30.71 -21.08 27.51
N SER A 572 -29.67 -21.52 28.21
CA SER A 572 -29.78 -21.94 29.62
C SER A 572 -28.66 -21.43 30.54
N ILE A 573 -28.34 -20.13 30.47
CA ILE A 573 -27.60 -19.45 31.57
C ILE A 573 -28.50 -18.35 32.16
N PRO A 574 -29.07 -18.55 33.38
CA PRO A 574 -29.89 -17.53 34.05
C PRO A 574 -29.05 -16.29 34.39
N GLY A 575 -29.55 -15.10 34.02
CA GLY A 575 -28.99 -13.81 34.46
C GLY A 575 -28.20 -13.01 33.41
N ARG A 576 -28.09 -13.47 32.15
CA ARG A 576 -27.52 -12.66 31.06
C ARG A 576 -28.64 -11.88 30.36
N PRO A 577 -28.55 -10.54 30.19
CA PRO A 577 -29.52 -9.81 29.38
C PRO A 577 -29.50 -10.38 27.95
N SER A 578 -30.67 -10.67 27.40
CA SER A 578 -30.80 -11.07 26.00
C SER A 578 -30.18 -9.97 25.12
N ALA A 579 -29.36 -10.37 24.14
CA ALA A 579 -28.80 -9.40 23.20
C ALA A 579 -29.96 -8.60 22.56
N PRO A 580 -29.83 -7.28 22.41
CA PRO A 580 -30.89 -6.49 21.78
C PRO A 580 -31.11 -7.01 20.36
N ALA A 581 -32.37 -7.15 19.92
CA ALA A 581 -32.64 -7.47 18.52
C ALA A 581 -32.15 -6.31 17.65
N ILE A 582 -31.33 -6.64 16.64
CA ILE A 582 -30.71 -5.71 15.70
C ILE A 582 -31.34 -5.99 14.34
N PRO A 583 -31.68 -4.95 13.56
CA PRO A 583 -32.14 -5.13 12.19
C PRO A 583 -31.15 -5.93 11.33
N ALA A 584 -31.63 -6.80 10.43
CA ALA A 584 -30.76 -7.66 9.61
C ALA A 584 -29.75 -6.86 8.79
N SER A 585 -30.16 -5.71 8.27
CA SER A 585 -29.34 -4.74 7.55
C SER A 585 -28.11 -4.28 8.35
N LEU A 586 -28.24 -4.11 9.67
CA LEU A 586 -27.13 -3.76 10.58
C LEU A 586 -26.24 -4.96 10.90
N ARG A 587 -26.80 -6.18 10.95
CA ARG A 587 -26.03 -7.41 11.18
C ARG A 587 -25.09 -7.71 10.02
N ILE A 588 -25.57 -7.56 8.79
CA ILE A 588 -24.75 -7.72 7.57
C ILE A 588 -23.52 -6.81 7.62
N LEU A 589 -23.67 -5.58 8.11
CA LEU A 589 -22.56 -4.63 8.24
C LEU A 589 -21.51 -5.05 9.26
N LEU A 590 -21.93 -5.63 10.38
CA LEU A 590 -21.03 -6.07 11.46
C LEU A 590 -20.30 -7.37 11.10
N ASP A 591 -20.96 -8.28 10.37
CA ASP A 591 -20.35 -9.53 9.90
C ASP A 591 -19.22 -9.30 8.89
N GLU A 592 -19.24 -8.19 8.13
CA GLU A 592 -18.12 -7.80 7.26
C GLU A 592 -16.83 -7.45 8.02
N ALA A 593 -16.93 -7.17 9.32
CA ALA A 593 -15.82 -6.70 10.15
C ALA A 593 -15.71 -7.47 11.48
N PRO A 594 -15.49 -8.80 11.47
CA PRO A 594 -15.54 -9.62 12.69
C PRO A 594 -14.45 -9.26 13.71
N THR A 595 -13.38 -8.59 13.26
CA THR A 595 -12.30 -8.13 14.13
C THR A 595 -11.70 -6.81 13.67
N GLN A 596 -11.16 -6.06 14.64
CA GLN A 596 -10.49 -4.79 14.44
C GLN A 596 -9.15 -4.74 15.17
N PHE A 597 -8.18 -4.03 14.59
CA PHE A 597 -6.90 -3.76 15.25
C PHE A 597 -7.01 -2.47 16.04
N LEU A 598 -6.71 -2.53 17.34
CA LEU A 598 -6.87 -1.43 18.28
C LEU A 598 -5.59 -1.20 19.09
N ARG A 599 -5.39 0.04 19.52
CA ARG A 599 -4.34 0.45 20.46
C ARG A 599 -4.88 0.41 21.88
N ARG A 600 -4.25 -0.31 22.81
CA ARG A 600 -4.72 -0.41 24.22
C ARG A 600 -4.90 0.94 24.89
N ARG A 601 -4.04 1.91 24.59
CA ARG A 601 -4.10 3.26 25.19
C ARG A 601 -5.14 4.19 24.53
N GLN A 602 -5.68 3.82 23.37
CA GLN A 602 -6.71 4.57 22.63
C GLN A 602 -7.95 3.71 22.38
N SER A 603 -8.25 2.82 23.32
CA SER A 603 -9.46 2.02 23.32
C SER A 603 -9.93 1.79 24.74
N MET A 604 -11.19 1.36 24.87
CA MET A 604 -11.75 0.93 26.14
C MET A 604 -12.69 -0.26 25.94
N ALA A 605 -12.89 -1.04 26.98
CA ALA A 605 -13.88 -2.11 26.98
C ALA A 605 -15.29 -1.52 26.93
N THR A 606 -16.13 -2.09 26.07
CA THR A 606 -17.47 -1.56 25.78
C THR A 606 -18.52 -2.68 25.92
N PRO A 607 -19.11 -2.89 27.11
CA PRO A 607 -20.12 -3.90 27.34
C PRO A 607 -21.35 -3.79 26.44
N ARG A 608 -21.75 -2.56 26.08
CA ARG A 608 -22.97 -2.29 25.28
C ARG A 608 -22.72 -2.24 23.78
N CYS A 609 -21.46 -2.33 23.36
CA CYS A 609 -21.10 -2.40 21.95
C CYS A 609 -21.02 -3.86 21.46
N PRO A 610 -21.40 -4.14 20.19
CA PRO A 610 -21.13 -5.42 19.55
C PRO A 610 -19.67 -5.87 19.67
N TYR A 611 -18.73 -4.92 19.64
CA TYR A 611 -17.31 -5.20 19.81
C TYR A 611 -16.91 -5.23 21.29
N THR A 612 -15.96 -6.10 21.62
CA THR A 612 -15.39 -6.19 22.97
C THR A 612 -14.77 -4.87 23.45
N HIS A 613 -14.19 -4.12 22.51
CA HIS A 613 -13.57 -2.82 22.73
C HIS A 613 -13.91 -1.90 21.57
N LEU A 614 -13.94 -0.59 21.81
CA LEU A 614 -13.94 0.44 20.77
C LEU A 614 -12.70 1.31 20.89
N GLY A 615 -12.12 1.67 19.74
CA GLY A 615 -11.02 2.61 19.66
C GLY A 615 -11.45 4.00 19.21
N TRP A 616 -10.57 4.98 19.40
CA TRP A 616 -10.72 6.34 18.89
C TRP A 616 -9.41 6.85 18.28
N SER A 617 -9.50 7.73 17.29
CA SER A 617 -8.33 8.44 16.73
C SER A 617 -8.00 9.70 17.54
N ILE A 618 -6.73 10.07 17.60
CA ILE A 618 -6.28 11.37 18.13
C ILE A 618 -6.94 12.53 17.36
N ASP A 619 -7.13 12.37 16.05
CA ASP A 619 -7.68 13.41 15.16
C ASP A 619 -9.15 13.74 15.47
N SER A 620 -9.85 12.88 16.22
CA SER A 620 -11.25 13.09 16.60
C SER A 620 -11.45 14.21 17.64
N SER A 621 -10.38 14.92 18.04
CA SER A 621 -10.41 15.98 19.07
C SER A 621 -11.06 15.52 20.39
N GLY A 622 -10.98 14.22 20.68
CA GLY A 622 -11.58 13.58 21.86
C GLY A 622 -13.09 13.32 21.77
N LEU A 623 -13.77 13.70 20.68
CA LEU A 623 -15.22 13.52 20.53
C LEU A 623 -15.62 12.05 20.58
N HIS A 624 -14.94 11.18 19.83
CA HIS A 624 -15.27 9.75 19.78
C HIS A 624 -15.10 9.09 21.15
N ARG A 625 -13.99 9.36 21.83
CA ARG A 625 -13.75 8.89 23.20
C ARG A 625 -14.88 9.33 24.13
N ALA A 626 -15.20 10.62 24.13
CA ALA A 626 -16.19 11.18 25.02
C ALA A 626 -17.61 10.67 24.73
N PHE A 627 -17.92 10.38 23.46
CA PHE A 627 -19.16 9.76 23.03
C PHE A 627 -19.28 8.32 23.53
N ILE A 628 -18.22 7.51 23.39
CA ILE A 628 -18.15 6.14 23.92
C ILE A 628 -18.38 6.16 25.44
N GLU A 629 -17.68 7.03 26.17
CA GLU A 629 -17.86 7.20 27.63
C GLU A 629 -19.30 7.59 28.00
N ALA A 630 -19.91 8.50 27.25
CA ALA A 630 -21.29 8.94 27.51
C ALA A 630 -22.31 7.83 27.20
N ALA A 631 -22.09 7.05 26.14
CA ALA A 631 -22.96 5.94 25.76
C ALA A 631 -22.91 4.78 26.77
N GLU A 632 -21.74 4.51 27.36
CA GLU A 632 -21.59 3.50 28.42
C GLU A 632 -22.11 3.99 29.78
N ALA A 633 -22.14 5.31 30.03
CA ALA A 633 -22.67 5.86 31.28
C ALA A 633 -24.22 5.96 31.29
N ASP A 634 -24.86 6.01 30.13
CA ASP A 634 -26.29 6.30 30.00
C ASP A 634 -27.16 5.03 30.06
N PRO A 635 -27.95 4.79 31.12
CA PRO A 635 -28.71 3.55 31.28
C PRO A 635 -29.82 3.35 30.24
N GLU A 636 -30.25 4.40 29.53
CA GLU A 636 -31.29 4.27 28.49
C GLU A 636 -30.74 3.72 27.16
N ILE A 637 -29.42 3.72 26.98
CA ILE A 637 -28.76 3.16 25.81
C ILE A 637 -28.56 1.65 26.02
N GLU A 638 -29.28 0.86 25.23
CA GLU A 638 -29.19 -0.60 25.24
C GLU A 638 -27.96 -1.09 24.47
N ALA A 639 -27.68 -0.47 23.33
CA ALA A 639 -26.51 -0.76 22.52
C ALA A 639 -26.12 0.41 21.63
N TYR A 640 -24.86 0.43 21.22
CA TYR A 640 -24.37 1.40 20.24
C TYR A 640 -23.14 0.86 19.49
N CYS A 641 -22.86 1.42 18.31
CA CYS A 641 -21.67 1.08 17.52
C CYS A 641 -21.17 2.31 16.78
N LEU A 642 -19.84 2.50 16.76
CA LEU A 642 -19.22 3.42 15.81
C LEU A 642 -19.03 2.71 14.48
N ILE A 643 -19.32 3.38 13.38
CA ILE A 643 -19.19 2.82 12.04
C ILE A 643 -17.90 3.37 11.40
N ASP A 644 -16.98 2.45 11.12
CA ASP A 644 -15.78 2.74 10.34
C ASP A 644 -16.01 2.37 8.86
N PRO A 645 -16.04 3.33 7.92
CA PRO A 645 -16.23 3.06 6.49
C PRO A 645 -15.13 2.16 5.90
N ARG A 646 -13.97 2.05 6.54
CA ARG A 646 -12.90 1.15 6.08
C ARG A 646 -13.26 -0.32 6.28
N ARG A 647 -14.10 -0.60 7.28
CA ARG A 647 -14.41 -1.94 7.78
C ARG A 647 -15.84 -2.37 7.47
N HIS A 648 -16.79 -1.47 7.63
CA HIS A 648 -18.21 -1.75 7.45
C HIS A 648 -18.67 -1.32 6.04
N ALA A 649 -19.75 -1.94 5.56
CA ALA A 649 -20.48 -1.55 4.34
C ALA A 649 -19.64 -1.59 3.05
N THR A 650 -18.70 -2.51 2.94
CA THR A 650 -17.71 -2.56 1.86
C THR A 650 -18.34 -2.58 0.46
N GLY A 651 -19.44 -3.32 0.27
CA GLY A 651 -20.17 -3.36 -1.01
C GLY A 651 -20.84 -2.03 -1.37
N CYS A 652 -21.59 -1.44 -0.42
CA CYS A 652 -22.27 -0.16 -0.63
C CYS A 652 -21.29 0.99 -0.79
N ARG A 653 -20.23 1.03 0.02
CA ARG A 653 -19.13 1.99 -0.05
C ARG A 653 -18.47 1.99 -1.42
N ASP A 654 -18.06 0.82 -1.90
CA ASP A 654 -17.34 0.71 -3.16
C ASP A 654 -18.21 1.22 -4.33
N ALA A 655 -19.52 0.95 -4.30
CA ALA A 655 -20.46 1.48 -5.30
C ALA A 655 -20.58 3.03 -5.22
N LEU A 656 -20.71 3.60 -4.01
CA LEU A 656 -20.78 5.06 -3.84
C LEU A 656 -19.51 5.74 -4.35
N LEU A 657 -18.34 5.21 -4.01
CA LEU A 657 -17.04 5.75 -4.42
C LEU A 657 -16.86 5.70 -5.96
N GLU A 658 -17.34 4.65 -6.62
CA GLU A 658 -17.29 4.51 -8.08
C GLU A 658 -18.03 5.67 -8.77
N TYR A 659 -19.27 5.95 -8.35
CA TYR A 659 -20.08 7.06 -8.87
C TYR A 659 -19.60 8.45 -8.43
N GLY A 660 -18.54 8.54 -7.62
CA GLY A 660 -18.04 9.82 -7.10
C GLY A 660 -18.95 10.48 -6.11
N LEU A 661 -19.85 9.67 -5.55
CA LEU A 661 -20.65 10.08 -4.44
C LEU A 661 -19.77 10.06 -3.22
N ARG A 662 -19.92 11.12 -2.43
CA ARG A 662 -19.26 11.19 -1.15
C ARG A 662 -19.78 10.08 -0.25
N LEU A 663 -18.93 9.51 0.59
CA LEU A 663 -19.36 8.58 1.66
C LEU A 663 -20.19 9.28 2.73
N ARG A 664 -20.23 10.62 2.67
CA ARG A 664 -21.18 11.47 3.38
C ARG A 664 -22.60 10.95 3.14
N GLY A 665 -23.13 10.26 4.15
CA GLY A 665 -24.42 9.58 4.06
C GLY A 665 -24.49 8.27 4.84
N MET A 666 -23.34 7.64 5.08
CA MET A 666 -23.23 6.60 6.10
C MET A 666 -23.21 7.26 7.49
N PRO A 667 -23.96 6.75 8.48
CA PRO A 667 -23.86 7.25 9.84
C PRO A 667 -22.48 6.95 10.44
N ASP A 668 -21.96 7.87 11.24
CA ASP A 668 -20.71 7.69 12.01
C ASP A 668 -20.94 6.81 13.26
N ALA A 669 -22.16 6.82 13.79
CA ALA A 669 -22.54 5.97 14.91
C ALA A 669 -24.02 5.55 14.84
N ILE A 670 -24.30 4.40 15.44
CA ILE A 670 -25.64 3.86 15.64
C ILE A 670 -25.89 3.74 17.12
N VAL A 671 -27.05 4.19 17.59
CA VAL A 671 -27.44 4.12 19.00
C VAL A 671 -28.83 3.54 19.11
N LEU A 672 -29.01 2.56 19.98
CA LEU A 672 -30.26 1.89 20.26
C LEU A 672 -30.70 2.16 21.69
N THR A 673 -31.96 2.54 21.82
CA THR A 673 -32.70 2.62 23.08
C THR A 673 -33.89 1.66 23.03
N ALA A 674 -34.61 1.51 24.14
CA ALA A 674 -35.81 0.68 24.19
C ALA A 674 -36.89 1.07 23.17
N ARG A 675 -36.98 2.36 22.78
CA ARG A 675 -38.07 2.88 21.94
C ARG A 675 -37.62 3.46 20.60
N GLN A 676 -36.34 3.86 20.49
CA GLN A 676 -35.82 4.60 19.33
C GLN A 676 -34.46 4.06 18.90
N GLY A 677 -34.22 4.07 17.59
CA GLY A 677 -32.90 3.91 17.00
C GLY A 677 -32.42 5.23 16.40
N PHE A 678 -31.15 5.57 16.60
CA PHE A 678 -30.55 6.79 16.08
C PHE A 678 -29.40 6.45 15.12
N ALA A 679 -29.42 7.07 13.95
CA ALA A 679 -28.30 7.11 13.03
C ALA A 679 -27.62 8.48 13.17
N VAL A 680 -26.41 8.50 13.71
CA VAL A 680 -25.71 9.72 14.15
C VAL A 680 -24.62 10.09 13.14
N GLU A 681 -24.63 11.34 12.70
CA GLU A 681 -23.56 11.99 11.93
C GLU A 681 -22.80 12.96 12.85
N PHE A 682 -21.49 12.80 12.98
CA PHE A 682 -20.62 13.72 13.71
C PHE A 682 -20.27 14.94 12.86
N ALA A 683 -20.35 16.12 13.46
CA ALA A 683 -19.96 17.37 12.81
C ALA A 683 -18.96 18.13 13.68
N ALA A 684 -17.78 18.42 13.11
CA ALA A 684 -16.69 19.10 13.81
C ALA A 684 -17.03 20.55 14.21
N SER A 685 -17.90 21.24 13.46
CA SER A 685 -18.29 22.63 13.70
C SER A 685 -19.81 22.84 13.60
N ILE A 686 -20.28 23.97 14.14
CA ILE A 686 -21.64 24.49 13.93
C ILE A 686 -21.66 25.16 12.54
N ALA A 687 -21.49 24.39 11.47
CA ALA A 687 -21.61 24.95 10.12
C ALA A 687 -23.11 25.12 9.77
N PHE A 688 -23.53 26.37 9.59
CA PHE A 688 -24.77 26.70 8.89
C PHE A 688 -24.54 26.45 7.40
N ALA A 689 -25.16 25.38 6.89
CA ALA A 689 -25.28 25.07 5.46
C ALA A 689 -23.98 25.17 4.62
N ASP A 690 -23.11 24.16 4.71
CA ASP A 690 -22.26 23.86 3.55
C ASP A 690 -23.13 23.31 2.43
N ALA A 691 -22.90 23.72 1.18
CA ALA A 691 -23.64 23.26 -0.01
C ALA A 691 -23.67 21.72 -0.14
N GLY A 692 -22.68 21.00 0.41
CA GLY A 692 -22.62 19.53 0.46
C GLY A 692 -23.18 18.86 1.73
N SER A 693 -23.69 19.63 2.70
CA SER A 693 -24.25 19.08 3.96
C SER A 693 -25.69 18.58 3.82
N GLY A 694 -26.42 19.03 2.77
CA GLY A 694 -27.77 18.57 2.47
C GLY A 694 -27.82 17.12 1.96
N ASP A 695 -26.84 16.72 1.14
CA ASP A 695 -26.78 15.36 0.56
C ASP A 695 -26.45 14.30 1.61
N ALA A 696 -25.52 14.61 2.52
CA ALA A 696 -25.18 13.75 3.66
C ALA A 696 -26.43 13.46 4.52
N ARG A 697 -27.17 14.51 4.89
CA ARG A 697 -28.41 14.39 5.68
C ARG A 697 -29.48 13.57 4.95
N ARG A 698 -29.68 13.82 3.65
CA ARG A 698 -30.63 13.04 2.82
C ARG A 698 -30.24 11.56 2.74
N ALA A 699 -28.95 11.25 2.72
CA ALA A 699 -28.47 9.88 2.69
C ALA A 699 -28.63 9.18 4.06
N VAL A 700 -28.29 9.83 5.18
CA VAL A 700 -28.56 9.27 6.53
C VAL A 700 -30.06 9.09 6.77
N ALA A 701 -30.90 10.00 6.28
CA ALA A 701 -32.36 9.85 6.34
C ALA A 701 -32.87 8.66 5.51
N ARG A 702 -32.32 8.44 4.30
CA ARG A 702 -32.61 7.24 3.49
C ARG A 702 -32.19 5.96 4.20
N TRP A 703 -31.06 5.99 4.87
CA TRP A 703 -30.56 4.87 5.66
C TRP A 703 -31.51 4.56 6.84
N CYS A 704 -31.99 5.58 7.55
CA CYS A 704 -33.05 5.42 8.56
C CYS A 704 -34.35 4.86 7.97
N ALA A 705 -34.73 5.27 6.76
CA ALA A 705 -35.92 4.75 6.09
C ALA A 705 -35.76 3.28 5.70
N GLN A 706 -34.56 2.87 5.26
CA GLN A 706 -34.23 1.46 5.01
C GLN A 706 -34.32 0.64 6.29
N LEU A 707 -33.69 1.09 7.37
CA LEU A 707 -33.81 0.42 8.67
C LEU A 707 -35.25 0.39 9.21
N GLY A 708 -36.05 1.40 8.88
CA GLY A 708 -37.47 1.46 9.21
C GLY A 708 -38.35 0.54 8.37
N ALA A 709 -37.86 0.04 7.24
CA ALA A 709 -38.57 -0.88 6.34
C ALA A 709 -38.35 -2.35 6.70
N ASP A 710 -37.40 -2.67 7.59
CA ASP A 710 -37.17 -4.04 8.08
C ASP A 710 -38.42 -4.60 8.81
N PRO A 711 -38.60 -5.93 8.92
CA PRO A 711 -39.76 -6.51 9.60
C PRO A 711 -39.89 -6.05 11.07
N ASP A 712 -41.12 -5.92 11.58
CA ASP A 712 -41.38 -5.47 12.96
C ASP A 712 -40.73 -6.36 14.03
N GLU A 713 -40.58 -7.65 13.77
CA GLU A 713 -39.86 -8.60 14.64
C GLU A 713 -38.38 -8.23 14.80
N GLU A 714 -37.75 -7.72 13.74
CA GLU A 714 -36.36 -7.29 13.74
C GLU A 714 -36.20 -5.86 14.29
N ARG A 715 -37.19 -4.99 14.06
CA ARG A 715 -37.22 -3.62 14.58
C ARG A 715 -37.62 -3.55 16.06
N ARG A 716 -38.33 -4.56 16.58
CA ARG A 716 -39.04 -4.54 17.88
C ARG A 716 -39.86 -3.24 18.10
N GLY A 717 -40.50 -2.75 17.04
CA GLY A 717 -41.31 -1.52 17.09
C GLY A 717 -40.52 -0.21 17.28
N ARG A 718 -39.18 -0.21 17.15
CA ARG A 718 -38.36 1.00 17.29
C ARG A 718 -38.53 1.94 16.09
N ALA A 719 -38.65 3.24 16.36
CA ALA A 719 -38.62 4.28 15.34
C ALA A 719 -37.18 4.76 15.08
N TRP A 720 -36.75 4.74 13.82
CA TRP A 720 -35.41 5.19 13.41
C TRP A 720 -35.38 6.68 13.09
N ARG A 721 -34.40 7.41 13.63
CA ARG A 721 -34.26 8.86 13.44
C ARG A 721 -32.82 9.27 13.07
N PRO A 722 -32.63 10.12 12.05
CA PRO A 722 -31.34 10.70 11.75
C PRO A 722 -31.01 11.82 12.76
N VAL A 723 -29.77 11.85 13.25
CA VAL A 723 -29.28 12.88 14.19
C VAL A 723 -27.94 13.41 13.70
N ARG A 724 -27.78 14.74 13.72
CA ARG A 724 -26.48 15.37 13.50
C ARG A 724 -25.94 15.90 14.82
N LEU A 725 -24.87 15.28 15.31
CA LEU A 725 -24.24 15.61 16.58
C LEU A 725 -23.04 16.54 16.35
N GLN A 726 -23.22 17.82 16.64
CA GLN A 726 -22.15 18.81 16.55
C GLN A 726 -21.25 18.75 17.79
N ALA A 727 -19.93 18.74 17.60
CA ALA A 727 -18.98 18.65 18.69
C ALA A 727 -19.19 19.74 19.77
N PRO A 728 -19.37 21.04 19.44
CA PRO A 728 -19.59 22.07 20.45
C PRO A 728 -20.86 21.85 21.29
N LEU A 729 -21.95 21.40 20.66
CA LEU A 729 -23.20 21.08 21.35
C LEU A 729 -23.03 19.89 22.29
N PHE A 730 -22.38 18.82 21.81
CA PHE A 730 -22.08 17.65 22.62
C PHE A 730 -21.25 17.99 23.86
N TRP A 731 -20.20 18.81 23.71
CA TRP A 731 -19.36 19.23 24.83
C TRP A 731 -20.10 20.11 25.83
N SER A 732 -20.97 21.03 25.36
CA SER A 732 -21.83 21.83 26.22
C SER A 732 -22.79 20.96 27.03
N TRP A 733 -23.38 19.95 26.38
CA TRP A 733 -24.30 18.99 27.02
C TRP A 733 -23.60 18.11 28.04
N LYS A 734 -22.42 17.54 27.70
CA LYS A 734 -21.63 16.68 28.60
C LYS A 734 -21.23 17.41 29.89
N ARG A 735 -20.92 18.71 29.84
CA ARG A 735 -20.62 19.51 31.04
C ARG A 735 -21.81 19.62 32.01
N ARG A 736 -23.03 19.50 31.51
CA ARG A 736 -24.26 19.50 32.33
C ARG A 736 -24.59 18.12 32.90
N CYS A 737 -23.72 17.12 32.71
CA CYS A 737 -23.88 15.73 33.18
C CYS A 737 -25.24 15.11 32.80
N SER A 738 -25.79 15.51 31.65
CA SER A 738 -27.08 15.02 31.15
C SER A 738 -26.89 13.78 30.27
N PRO A 739 -27.85 12.84 30.24
CA PRO A 739 -27.75 11.61 29.46
C PRO A 739 -27.66 11.90 27.95
N LEU A 740 -26.97 11.00 27.23
CA LEU A 740 -26.75 11.08 25.79
C LEU A 740 -28.05 10.79 25.03
N SER A 741 -28.87 9.85 25.48
CA SER A 741 -30.18 9.52 24.93
C SER A 741 -31.06 10.77 24.82
N ALA A 742 -31.13 11.57 25.90
CA ALA A 742 -31.92 12.80 25.94
C ALA A 742 -31.43 13.85 24.92
N LEU A 743 -30.12 13.96 24.73
CA LEU A 743 -29.55 14.83 23.68
C LEU A 743 -29.97 14.35 22.30
N LEU A 744 -29.83 13.05 22.02
CA LEU A 744 -30.18 12.47 20.72
C LEU A 744 -31.68 12.64 20.43
N THR A 745 -32.55 12.39 21.42
CA THR A 745 -34.00 12.62 21.30
C THR A 745 -34.33 14.08 21.02
N ALA A 746 -33.71 15.02 21.74
CA ALA A 746 -33.92 16.46 21.54
C ALA A 746 -33.47 16.91 20.14
N LEU A 747 -32.30 16.46 19.68
CA LEU A 747 -31.80 16.75 18.34
C LEU A 747 -32.68 16.14 17.25
N ALA A 748 -33.16 14.91 17.45
CA ALA A 748 -34.06 14.23 16.53
C ALA A 748 -35.43 14.93 16.41
N ALA A 749 -35.94 15.50 17.51
CA ALA A 749 -37.18 16.28 17.50
C ALA A 749 -37.02 17.61 16.74
N ASN A 750 -35.88 18.28 16.89
CA ASN A 750 -35.59 19.54 16.21
C ASN A 750 -35.31 19.39 14.70
N ALA A 751 -34.86 18.20 14.25
CA ALA A 751 -34.68 17.91 12.83
C ALA A 751 -36.00 18.01 12.03
N ALA A 752 -37.14 17.71 12.66
CA ALA A 752 -38.47 17.85 12.05
C ALA A 752 -38.88 19.33 11.85
N PHE A 753 -38.32 20.27 12.63
CA PHE A 753 -38.71 21.68 12.61
C PHE A 753 -38.05 22.47 11.45
N VAL A 754 -36.88 22.04 10.98
CA VAL A 754 -36.15 22.70 9.88
C VAL A 754 -36.64 22.23 8.50
N GLY A 755 -37.17 21.00 8.38
CA GLY A 755 -37.72 20.47 7.12
C GLY A 755 -38.96 21.19 6.59
N ALA A 756 -39.71 21.87 7.48
CA ALA A 756 -40.91 22.61 7.10
C ALA A 756 -40.62 23.99 6.44
N GLN A 757 -39.40 24.52 6.58
CA GLN A 757 -39.03 25.85 6.03
C GLN A 757 -38.36 25.79 4.64
N CYS A 758 -38.13 24.59 4.09
CA CYS A 758 -37.58 24.40 2.73
C CYS A 758 -38.62 23.85 1.74
N ARG A 759 -39.86 24.35 1.77
CA ARG A 759 -40.71 24.29 0.56
C ARG A 759 -40.43 25.55 -0.27
N PRO A 760 -40.02 25.45 -1.55
CA PRO A 760 -39.96 26.61 -2.40
C PRO A 760 -41.37 27.21 -2.46
N ARG A 761 -41.49 28.49 -2.13
CA ARG A 761 -42.71 29.26 -2.40
C ARG A 761 -42.95 29.14 -3.92
N PRO A 762 -44.11 28.66 -4.39
CA PRO A 762 -44.41 28.75 -5.81
C PRO A 762 -44.35 30.23 -6.18
N LEU A 763 -43.54 30.55 -7.19
CA LEU A 763 -43.57 31.85 -7.86
C LEU A 763 -45.02 32.03 -8.35
N ALA A 764 -45.70 33.02 -7.77
CA ALA A 764 -46.95 33.50 -8.30
C ALA A 764 -46.60 34.49 -9.42
N ASP A 765 -46.76 34.05 -10.66
CA ASP A 765 -46.83 34.94 -11.82
C ASP A 765 -48.19 35.64 -11.84
N PRO A 766 -48.23 36.84 -12.44
CA PRO A 766 -49.07 37.03 -13.62
C PRO A 766 -48.26 37.12 -14.92
#